data_AF-B7IGL6-F1
#
_entry.id   AF-B7IGL6-F1
#
_cell.length_a   1.000
_cell.length_b   1.000
_cell.length_c   1.000
_cell.angle_alpha   90.00
_cell.angle_beta   90.00
_cell.angle_gamma   90.00
#
_symmetry.space_group_name_H-M   'P 1'
#
loop_
_entity.id
_entity.type
_entity.pdbx_description
1 polymer ?
#
loop_
_entity_poly.entity_id
_entity_poly.type
_entity_poly.pdbx_seq_one_letter_code
_entity_poly.pdbx_strand_id
1 'polypeptide(L)'
;MRYVIAFLIGFSLVFFSLLFLYTNITKNLPEPETKIPSSLIIEYADGTPFYFPRAYWYNLDEYPEKLITALIISEDEDFFNHPGIDIFGMLRGIFYTVVKKDVQGGSTLTQQLARSLYLTQARTIERKIKEIFIAIYLEKIRTKEELLELYLNSAYMGNGIYGFGTAAKYYFNKDPKDLNLAEIALLVNTVKSPENFNPQDLKGRYNRAEIVLKRLLNEGVISTSDYEKYAKMLPNVRSYNVIESKYSEEVFWRVISELKEIGFSLDTLRKGFTVKTTLDKDYQALLEKNLGKNNAGIILNYRTGEILGYYGKGVDNGRRQIGSLIKPFYYYKALLEGFNPDSKLFDLPIKIGDWTPKNFEKNYYGQTTLKQALIHSRNIPSVNLYLMLGDIVVRDFLKNKLKIDGYYPEDLTLALGTIETSHEEIAKGFSGIFNSGVVVKPHIVDEVINYNGIVQYKARPKIVNVIPSSKRSTMEASYLMINLLKDVVKYGTGVRAYIDGREIAGKTGTAEQFAWFMGADGEKMMIISQDGKDLLGGRDVAPIWRKIALKTDIGKTPFVISSTYRKLNVIRNDPMKYIDYEYLYNMIKEGTLTIEELAGILKTFDEDSLLEFLSYMNTVSQEITITLWNMLGGG
;
A
#
# COMPACT_ATOMS: atom_id res chain seq x y z
N MET A 1 -28.83 67.63 28.11
CA MET A 1 -28.75 67.48 26.63
C MET A 1 -27.35 67.11 26.13
N ARG A 2 -26.28 67.87 26.44
CA ARG A 2 -24.90 67.56 25.99
C ARG A 2 -24.39 66.16 26.38
N TYR A 3 -24.61 65.72 27.62
CA TYR A 3 -24.21 64.37 28.07
C TYR A 3 -24.96 63.23 27.36
N VAL A 4 -26.24 63.45 27.03
CA VAL A 4 -27.05 62.47 26.31
C VAL A 4 -26.57 62.34 24.86
N ILE A 5 -26.25 63.45 24.20
CA ILE A 5 -25.70 63.45 22.83
C ILE A 5 -24.32 62.77 22.81
N ALA A 6 -23.44 63.08 23.76
CA ALA A 6 -22.13 62.44 23.87
C ALA A 6 -22.26 60.92 24.11
N PHE A 7 -23.19 60.50 24.97
CA PHE A 7 -23.49 59.09 25.19
C PHE A 7 -24.01 58.40 23.92
N LEU A 8 -24.95 59.01 23.20
CA LEU A 8 -25.50 58.45 21.96
C LEU A 8 -24.45 58.34 20.85
N ILE A 9 -23.56 59.33 20.71
CA ILE A 9 -22.44 59.27 19.75
C ILE A 9 -21.47 58.16 20.14
N GLY A 10 -21.10 58.07 21.42
CA GLY A 10 -20.23 57.01 21.92
C GLY A 10 -20.83 55.61 21.72
N PHE A 11 -22.10 55.44 22.06
CA PHE A 11 -22.84 54.20 21.87
C PHE A 11 -22.91 53.82 20.38
N SER A 12 -23.22 54.77 19.50
CA SER A 12 -23.27 54.56 18.05
C SER A 12 -21.92 54.11 17.50
N LEU A 13 -20.82 54.79 17.89
CA LEU A 13 -19.47 54.41 17.48
C LEU A 13 -19.11 52.98 17.93
N VAL A 14 -19.42 52.61 19.17
CA VAL A 14 -19.20 51.25 19.68
C VAL A 14 -20.05 50.23 18.92
N PHE A 15 -21.33 50.52 18.72
CA PHE A 15 -22.26 49.64 18.02
C PHE A 15 -21.80 49.38 16.57
N PHE A 16 -21.52 50.43 15.80
CA PHE A 16 -21.06 50.29 14.41
C PHE A 16 -19.67 49.62 14.32
N SER A 17 -18.79 49.84 15.30
CA SER A 17 -17.50 49.13 15.37
C SER A 17 -17.68 47.63 15.61
N LEU A 18 -18.55 47.25 16.54
CA LEU A 18 -18.86 45.83 16.81
C LEU A 18 -19.57 45.18 15.61
N LEU A 19 -20.48 45.90 14.95
CA LEU A 19 -21.16 45.43 13.75
C LEU A 19 -20.17 45.24 12.58
N PHE A 20 -19.24 46.19 12.38
CA PHE A 20 -18.17 46.08 11.40
C PHE A 20 -17.27 44.85 11.68
N LEU A 21 -16.88 44.63 12.94
CA LEU A 21 -16.10 43.47 13.33
C LEU A 21 -16.86 42.16 13.09
N TYR A 22 -18.12 42.09 13.51
CA TYR A 22 -18.98 40.92 13.29
C TYR A 22 -19.09 40.58 11.81
N THR A 23 -19.45 41.55 10.98
CA THR A 23 -19.58 41.35 9.52
C THR A 23 -18.26 40.93 8.89
N ASN A 24 -17.15 41.57 9.25
CA ASN A 24 -15.84 41.22 8.69
C ASN A 24 -15.38 39.80 9.08
N ILE A 25 -15.68 39.37 10.31
CA ILE A 25 -15.33 38.03 10.81
C ILE A 25 -16.21 36.94 10.18
N THR A 26 -17.47 37.23 9.91
CA THR A 26 -18.48 36.21 9.55
C THR A 26 -18.76 36.11 8.04
N LYS A 27 -18.47 37.15 7.25
CA LYS A 27 -18.83 37.24 5.82
C LYS A 27 -18.36 36.08 4.94
N ASN A 28 -17.24 35.44 5.28
CA ASN A 28 -16.63 34.37 4.48
C ASN A 28 -16.49 33.05 5.26
N LEU A 29 -17.32 32.83 6.30
CA LEU A 29 -17.30 31.57 7.01
C LEU A 29 -17.96 30.48 6.15
N PRO A 30 -17.30 29.34 5.93
CA PRO A 30 -17.93 28.19 5.28
C PRO A 30 -18.97 27.55 6.21
N GLU A 31 -19.86 26.74 5.64
CA GLU A 31 -20.88 26.03 6.41
C GLU A 31 -20.27 25.14 7.52
N PRO A 32 -20.87 25.10 8.73
CA PRO A 32 -20.31 24.40 9.89
C PRO A 32 -19.94 22.94 9.64
N GLU A 33 -20.78 22.22 8.90
CA GLU A 33 -20.64 20.80 8.58
C GLU A 33 -19.35 20.51 7.81
N THR A 34 -18.91 21.47 6.98
CA THR A 34 -17.69 21.33 6.16
C THR A 34 -16.39 21.39 6.98
N LYS A 35 -16.47 21.78 8.26
CA LYS A 35 -15.34 21.92 9.18
C LYS A 35 -15.18 20.75 10.14
N ILE A 36 -16.07 19.77 10.06
CA ILE A 36 -16.02 18.60 10.92
C ILE A 36 -14.88 17.68 10.44
N PRO A 37 -14.02 17.21 11.36
CA PRO A 37 -12.92 16.33 11.01
C PRO A 37 -13.39 15.08 10.27
N SER A 38 -12.55 14.62 9.35
CA SER A 38 -12.92 13.73 8.27
C SER A 38 -13.36 12.31 8.66
N SER A 39 -14.37 11.81 7.95
CA SER A 39 -15.01 10.51 8.10
C SER A 39 -14.64 9.51 6.98
N LEU A 40 -13.41 9.57 6.46
CA LEU A 40 -12.92 8.57 5.50
C LEU A 40 -12.72 7.22 6.20
N ILE A 41 -13.47 6.21 5.77
CA ILE A 41 -13.29 4.82 6.19
C ILE A 41 -12.60 4.07 5.06
N ILE A 42 -11.55 3.29 5.38
CA ILE A 42 -10.96 2.35 4.42
C ILE A 42 -11.07 0.93 4.98
N GLU A 43 -11.68 0.05 4.20
CA GLU A 43 -12.03 -1.31 4.58
C GLU A 43 -11.22 -2.35 3.77
N TYR A 44 -10.94 -3.49 4.41
CA TYR A 44 -10.55 -4.71 3.71
C TYR A 44 -11.70 -5.22 2.83
N ALA A 45 -11.43 -6.24 2.01
CA ALA A 45 -12.44 -6.86 1.14
C ALA A 45 -13.63 -7.46 1.90
N ASP A 46 -13.44 -7.86 3.17
CA ASP A 46 -14.50 -8.39 4.05
C ASP A 46 -15.35 -7.31 4.74
N GLY A 47 -15.08 -6.02 4.47
CA GLY A 47 -15.73 -4.88 5.11
C GLY A 47 -15.16 -4.52 6.49
N THR A 48 -14.13 -5.22 6.98
CA THR A 48 -13.45 -4.83 8.21
C THR A 48 -12.71 -3.51 7.97
N PRO A 49 -12.97 -2.43 8.73
CA PRO A 49 -12.20 -1.19 8.64
C PRO A 49 -10.77 -1.39 9.15
N PHE A 50 -9.77 -0.92 8.39
CA PHE A 50 -8.37 -0.90 8.82
C PHE A 50 -7.82 0.52 8.98
N TYR A 51 -8.42 1.50 8.31
CA TYR A 51 -8.23 2.91 8.60
C TYR A 51 -9.50 3.44 9.25
N PHE A 52 -9.43 3.71 10.55
CA PHE A 52 -10.56 4.25 11.31
C PHE A 52 -10.63 5.78 11.16
N PRO A 53 -11.83 6.33 10.93
CA PRO A 53 -12.02 7.77 10.90
C PRO A 53 -11.80 8.35 12.30
N ARG A 54 -11.25 9.57 12.34
CA ARG A 54 -11.09 10.34 13.57
C ARG A 54 -12.40 10.99 14.04
N ALA A 55 -13.48 10.89 13.25
CA ALA A 55 -14.83 11.31 13.59
C ALA A 55 -15.90 10.47 12.85
N TYR A 56 -16.94 10.06 13.56
CA TYR A 56 -18.21 9.54 13.04
C TYR A 56 -19.30 10.59 13.25
N TRP A 57 -20.23 10.67 12.29
CA TRP A 57 -21.44 11.46 12.46
C TRP A 57 -22.54 10.60 13.06
N TYR A 58 -23.16 11.10 14.11
CA TYR A 58 -24.37 10.54 14.72
C TYR A 58 -25.42 11.65 14.78
N ASN A 59 -26.65 11.33 14.40
CA ASN A 59 -27.77 12.25 14.57
C ASN A 59 -28.08 12.41 16.06
N LEU A 60 -28.72 13.53 16.42
CA LEU A 60 -29.00 13.88 17.81
C LEU A 60 -29.83 12.80 18.54
N ASP A 61 -30.74 12.14 17.83
CA ASP A 61 -31.61 11.07 18.35
C ASP A 61 -30.88 9.74 18.61
N GLU A 62 -29.68 9.56 18.07
CA GLU A 62 -28.82 8.41 18.36
C GLU A 62 -28.07 8.55 19.70
N TYR A 63 -28.00 9.77 20.25
CA TYR A 63 -27.42 10.03 21.55
C TYR A 63 -28.44 9.84 22.67
N PRO A 64 -28.06 9.19 23.80
CA PRO A 64 -28.99 8.99 24.90
C PRO A 64 -29.33 10.33 25.55
N GLU A 65 -30.59 10.55 25.89
CA GLU A 65 -31.07 11.78 26.54
C GLU A 65 -30.23 12.15 27.76
N LYS A 66 -29.85 11.15 28.57
CA LYS A 66 -28.98 11.34 29.75
C LYS A 66 -27.62 11.96 29.42
N LEU A 67 -27.04 11.67 28.25
CA LEU A 67 -25.78 12.30 27.81
C LEU A 67 -26.00 13.77 27.47
N ILE A 68 -27.06 14.07 26.72
CA ILE A 68 -27.44 15.44 26.35
C ILE A 68 -27.68 16.28 27.61
N THR A 69 -28.51 15.78 28.53
CA THR A 69 -28.81 16.44 29.80
C THR A 69 -27.55 16.65 30.64
N ALA A 70 -26.69 15.62 30.74
CA ALA A 70 -25.44 15.72 31.49
C ALA A 70 -24.48 16.76 30.91
N LEU A 71 -24.39 16.84 29.58
CA LEU A 71 -23.57 17.82 28.89
C LEU A 71 -24.06 19.24 29.17
N ILE A 72 -25.35 19.50 28.97
CA ILE A 72 -25.97 20.82 29.17
C ILE A 72 -25.80 21.27 30.62
N ILE A 73 -26.16 20.45 31.61
CA ILE A 73 -26.01 20.80 33.04
C ILE A 73 -24.53 21.01 33.44
N SER A 74 -23.60 20.35 32.76
CA SER A 74 -22.17 20.41 33.14
C SER A 74 -21.39 21.52 32.46
N GLU A 75 -21.82 21.96 31.28
CA GLU A 75 -21.14 22.95 30.44
C GLU A 75 -21.91 24.27 30.30
N ASP A 76 -23.23 24.22 30.17
CA ASP A 76 -24.06 25.36 29.75
C ASP A 76 -25.54 25.19 30.17
N GLU A 77 -25.84 25.38 31.46
CA GLU A 77 -27.17 25.15 32.04
C GLU A 77 -28.28 25.99 31.38
N ASP A 78 -27.94 27.14 30.80
CA ASP A 78 -28.89 28.08 30.19
C ASP A 78 -28.85 28.04 28.64
N PHE A 79 -28.30 26.95 28.07
CA PHE A 79 -28.03 26.78 26.65
C PHE A 79 -29.21 27.17 25.75
N PHE A 80 -30.43 26.76 26.11
CA PHE A 80 -31.62 27.03 25.31
C PHE A 80 -32.13 28.48 25.38
N ASN A 81 -31.71 29.27 26.37
CA ASN A 81 -32.27 30.59 26.63
C ASN A 81 -31.39 31.75 26.14
N HIS A 82 -30.10 31.51 25.88
CA HIS A 82 -29.19 32.56 25.41
C HIS A 82 -28.90 32.50 23.90
N PRO A 83 -28.57 33.62 23.22
CA PRO A 83 -28.26 33.65 21.78
C PRO A 83 -26.78 33.31 21.51
N GLY A 84 -26.34 32.12 21.96
CA GLY A 84 -24.95 31.64 21.89
C GLY A 84 -23.97 32.25 22.89
N ILE A 85 -24.39 33.21 23.70
CA ILE A 85 -23.53 33.88 24.67
C ILE A 85 -24.31 34.16 25.96
N ASP A 86 -23.81 33.67 27.09
CA ASP A 86 -24.30 34.03 28.41
C ASP A 86 -23.52 35.24 28.96
N ILE A 87 -24.15 36.42 28.88
CA ILE A 87 -23.59 37.68 29.37
C ILE A 87 -23.49 37.68 30.89
N PHE A 88 -24.51 37.18 31.59
CA PHE A 88 -24.53 37.18 33.05
C PHE A 88 -23.55 36.14 33.61
N GLY A 89 -23.43 34.98 32.98
CA GLY A 89 -22.43 33.96 33.28
C GLY A 89 -21.00 34.45 33.06
N MET A 90 -20.74 35.20 31.97
CA MET A 90 -19.43 35.82 31.77
C MET A 90 -19.09 36.87 32.82
N LEU A 91 -20.02 37.76 33.16
CA LEU A 91 -19.81 38.76 34.21
C LEU A 91 -19.59 38.09 35.58
N ARG A 92 -20.35 37.03 35.88
CA ARG A 92 -20.18 36.20 37.08
C ARG A 92 -18.79 35.55 37.10
N GLY A 93 -18.36 34.95 36.00
CA GLY A 93 -17.04 34.32 35.87
C GLY A 93 -15.88 35.31 36.07
N ILE A 94 -15.98 36.52 35.52
CA ILE A 94 -15.01 37.60 35.75
C ILE A 94 -14.95 37.97 37.23
N PHE A 95 -16.11 38.20 37.86
CA PHE A 95 -16.18 38.53 39.28
C PHE A 95 -15.53 37.45 40.16
N TYR A 96 -15.86 36.18 39.94
CA TYR A 96 -15.27 35.06 40.69
C TYR A 96 -13.75 34.93 40.47
N THR A 97 -13.28 35.11 39.24
CA THR A 97 -11.85 35.04 38.91
C THR A 97 -11.05 36.15 39.60
N VAL A 98 -11.57 37.38 39.61
CA VAL A 98 -10.90 38.54 40.21
C VAL A 98 -10.99 38.53 41.74
N VAL A 99 -12.15 38.18 42.29
CA VAL A 99 -12.41 38.29 43.73
C VAL A 99 -12.04 37.02 44.49
N LYS A 100 -12.38 35.83 43.96
CA LYS A 100 -12.15 34.55 44.64
C LYS A 100 -10.89 33.82 44.20
N LYS A 101 -10.13 34.36 43.22
CA LYS A 101 -8.97 33.70 42.59
C LYS A 101 -9.26 32.28 42.10
N ASP A 102 -10.52 32.00 41.80
CA ASP A 102 -10.99 30.71 41.29
C ASP A 102 -11.43 30.89 39.84
N VAL A 103 -10.82 30.12 38.93
CA VAL A 103 -11.05 30.27 37.49
C VAL A 103 -12.26 29.42 37.12
N GLN A 104 -13.44 30.04 37.05
CA GLN A 104 -14.63 29.42 36.46
C GLN A 104 -14.77 29.84 35.00
N GLY A 105 -14.89 28.85 34.11
CA GLY A 105 -15.10 29.08 32.69
C GLY A 105 -16.56 29.47 32.42
N GLY A 106 -16.79 30.69 31.92
CA GLY A 106 -18.12 31.18 31.50
C GLY A 106 -18.31 31.15 29.99
N SER A 107 -17.88 30.07 29.30
CA SER A 107 -18.07 29.95 27.85
C SER A 107 -19.18 28.94 27.53
N THR A 108 -20.10 29.34 26.66
CA THR A 108 -21.27 28.54 26.24
C THR A 108 -20.89 27.39 25.31
N LEU A 109 -21.77 26.40 25.13
CA LEU A 109 -21.59 25.31 24.16
C LEU A 109 -21.39 25.85 22.75
N THR A 110 -22.17 26.86 22.34
CA THR A 110 -22.03 27.50 21.01
C THR A 110 -20.67 28.18 20.84
N GLN A 111 -20.13 28.82 21.89
CA GLN A 111 -18.78 29.37 21.87
C GLN A 111 -17.70 28.27 21.74
N GLN A 112 -17.89 27.16 22.45
CA GLN A 112 -16.99 26.02 22.34
C GLN A 112 -17.06 25.38 20.94
N LEU A 113 -18.25 25.28 20.34
CA LEU A 113 -18.47 24.84 18.96
C LEU A 113 -17.74 25.75 17.96
N ALA A 114 -17.95 27.06 18.07
CA ALA A 114 -17.27 28.07 17.24
C ALA A 114 -15.74 27.93 17.31
N ARG A 115 -15.22 27.68 18.51
CA ARG A 115 -13.80 27.43 18.74
C ARG A 115 -13.33 26.14 18.05
N SER A 116 -14.10 25.06 18.13
CA SER A 116 -13.76 23.77 17.53
C SER A 116 -13.71 23.83 16.00
N LEU A 117 -14.70 24.49 15.38
CA LEU A 117 -14.87 24.48 13.92
C LEU A 117 -14.00 25.51 13.17
N TYR A 118 -13.78 26.70 13.74
CA TYR A 118 -13.27 27.84 12.97
C TYR A 118 -11.99 28.48 13.52
N LEU A 119 -11.57 28.16 14.74
CA LEU A 119 -10.51 28.89 15.41
C LEU A 119 -9.34 27.99 15.81
N THR A 120 -8.16 28.60 15.91
CA THR A 120 -6.96 27.92 16.44
C THR A 120 -6.99 27.89 17.98
N GLN A 121 -6.19 27.04 18.63
CA GLN A 121 -6.17 26.92 20.10
C GLN A 121 -5.47 28.09 20.83
N ALA A 122 -5.01 29.13 20.13
CA ALA A 122 -4.22 30.23 20.69
C ALA A 122 -5.01 31.05 21.73
N ARG A 123 -4.55 31.16 22.97
CA ARG A 123 -5.28 31.87 24.04
C ARG A 123 -5.13 33.41 23.98
N THR A 124 -5.68 34.04 22.93
CA THR A 124 -5.66 35.50 22.76
C THR A 124 -7.04 36.14 22.92
N ILE A 125 -7.08 37.43 23.28
CA ILE A 125 -8.32 38.23 23.35
C ILE A 125 -8.97 38.32 21.96
N GLU A 126 -8.17 38.52 20.91
CA GLU A 126 -8.66 38.55 19.53
C GLU A 126 -9.40 37.27 19.15
N ARG A 127 -8.83 36.10 19.47
CA ARG A 127 -9.52 34.81 19.26
C ARG A 127 -10.82 34.75 20.04
N LYS A 128 -10.86 35.20 21.30
CA LYS A 128 -12.09 35.17 22.12
C LYS A 128 -13.18 36.08 21.54
N ILE A 129 -12.82 37.23 20.95
CA ILE A 129 -13.76 38.09 20.22
C ILE A 129 -14.30 37.38 18.97
N LYS A 130 -13.44 36.71 18.19
CA LYS A 130 -13.88 35.90 17.04
C LYS A 130 -14.83 34.77 17.47
N GLU A 131 -14.53 34.08 18.58
CA GLU A 131 -15.36 33.01 19.15
C GLU A 131 -16.77 33.50 19.47
N ILE A 132 -16.87 34.67 20.11
CA ILE A 132 -18.13 35.36 20.42
C ILE A 132 -18.94 35.65 19.15
N PHE A 133 -18.33 36.27 18.15
CA PHE A 133 -19.06 36.63 16.93
C PHE A 133 -19.46 35.43 16.08
N ILE A 134 -18.61 34.41 16.01
CA ILE A 134 -18.93 33.16 15.30
C ILE A 134 -20.05 32.41 16.03
N ALA A 135 -20.08 32.40 17.38
CA ALA A 135 -21.18 31.81 18.13
C ALA A 135 -22.53 32.50 17.83
N ILE A 136 -22.56 33.83 17.82
CA ILE A 136 -23.77 34.59 17.43
C ILE A 136 -24.17 34.28 15.98
N TYR A 137 -23.20 34.14 15.08
CA TYR A 137 -23.46 33.76 13.69
C TYR A 137 -24.09 32.37 13.58
N LEU A 138 -23.52 31.38 14.27
CA LEU A 138 -24.03 30.00 14.29
C LEU A 138 -25.49 29.94 14.79
N GLU A 139 -25.83 30.67 15.84
CA GLU A 139 -27.20 30.76 16.39
C GLU A 139 -28.20 31.45 15.47
N LYS A 140 -27.71 32.25 14.53
CA LYS A 140 -28.57 32.90 13.52
C LYS A 140 -28.92 31.95 12.38
N ILE A 141 -28.06 30.97 12.09
CA ILE A 141 -28.19 30.09 10.93
C ILE A 141 -28.59 28.65 11.28
N ARG A 142 -28.57 28.28 12.56
CA ARG A 142 -28.89 26.93 13.06
C ARG A 142 -29.79 27.01 14.29
N THR A 143 -30.62 26.00 14.45
CA THR A 143 -31.44 25.74 15.64
C THR A 143 -30.59 25.22 16.80
N LYS A 144 -31.13 25.23 18.03
CA LYS A 144 -30.42 24.74 19.22
C LYS A 144 -30.08 23.26 19.13
N GLU A 145 -31.00 22.49 18.56
CA GLU A 145 -30.86 21.07 18.32
C GLU A 145 -29.74 20.80 17.32
N GLU A 146 -29.72 21.51 16.18
CA GLU A 146 -28.63 21.41 15.20
C GLU A 146 -27.27 21.83 15.79
N LEU A 147 -27.22 22.88 16.61
CA LEU A 147 -25.99 23.30 17.28
C LEU A 147 -25.46 22.25 18.26
N LEU A 148 -26.37 21.61 18.99
CA LEU A 148 -26.03 20.54 19.91
C LEU A 148 -25.52 19.30 19.16
N GLU A 149 -26.17 18.93 18.06
CA GLU A 149 -25.71 17.83 17.17
C GLU A 149 -24.33 18.13 16.58
N LEU A 150 -24.13 19.33 16.04
CA LEU A 150 -22.84 19.79 15.53
C LEU A 150 -21.75 19.73 16.61
N TYR A 151 -22.08 20.16 17.84
CA TYR A 151 -21.17 20.08 18.98
C TYR A 151 -20.82 18.65 19.35
N LEU A 152 -21.84 17.79 19.50
CA LEU A 152 -21.67 16.38 19.82
C LEU A 152 -20.81 15.65 18.78
N ASN A 153 -20.81 16.08 17.52
CA ASN A 153 -20.00 15.47 16.45
C ASN A 153 -18.64 16.16 16.20
N SER A 154 -18.39 17.36 16.72
CA SER A 154 -17.15 18.12 16.45
C SER A 154 -16.30 18.44 17.66
N ALA A 155 -16.78 18.18 18.88
CA ALA A 155 -16.00 18.38 20.10
C ALA A 155 -14.73 17.51 20.08
N TYR A 156 -13.57 18.09 20.36
CA TYR A 156 -12.32 17.31 20.48
C TYR A 156 -12.31 16.49 21.76
N MET A 157 -12.11 15.17 21.65
CA MET A 157 -12.22 14.20 22.73
C MET A 157 -10.88 13.55 23.13
N GLY A 158 -9.75 14.07 22.63
CA GLY A 158 -8.41 13.56 22.91
C GLY A 158 -7.98 12.48 21.90
N ASN A 159 -6.67 12.16 21.84
CA ASN A 159 -6.11 11.17 20.91
C ASN A 159 -6.43 11.41 19.42
N GLY A 160 -6.65 12.67 19.02
CA GLY A 160 -7.06 12.99 17.66
C GLY A 160 -8.53 12.63 17.34
N ILE A 161 -9.32 12.21 18.33
CA ILE A 161 -10.74 11.86 18.18
C ILE A 161 -11.63 13.08 18.32
N TYR A 162 -12.64 13.18 17.47
CA TYR A 162 -13.67 14.22 17.51
C TYR A 162 -15.07 13.61 17.55
N GLY A 163 -15.92 14.21 18.38
CA GLY A 163 -17.29 13.81 18.61
C GLY A 163 -17.46 12.76 19.72
N PHE A 164 -18.55 12.89 20.46
CA PHE A 164 -18.94 12.02 21.56
C PHE A 164 -19.19 10.59 21.11
N GLY A 165 -19.85 10.40 19.96
CA GLY A 165 -20.13 9.05 19.49
C GLY A 165 -18.88 8.32 19.01
N THR A 166 -17.98 9.03 18.32
CA THR A 166 -16.65 8.51 17.99
C THR A 166 -15.88 8.15 19.25
N ALA A 167 -15.92 9.00 20.28
CA ALA A 167 -15.26 8.76 21.55
C ALA A 167 -15.86 7.59 22.32
N ALA A 168 -17.18 7.39 22.27
CA ALA A 168 -17.86 6.24 22.84
C ALA A 168 -17.34 4.93 22.21
N LYS A 169 -17.24 4.91 20.87
CA LYS A 169 -16.69 3.77 20.13
C LYS A 169 -15.21 3.56 20.43
N TYR A 170 -14.43 4.63 20.45
CA TYR A 170 -12.99 4.58 20.66
C TYR A 170 -12.62 4.18 22.09
N TYR A 171 -13.22 4.80 23.11
CA TYR A 171 -12.86 4.56 24.51
C TYR A 171 -13.56 3.35 25.11
N PHE A 172 -14.80 3.06 24.73
CA PHE A 172 -15.63 2.03 25.38
C PHE A 172 -16.11 0.93 24.44
N ASN A 173 -15.79 0.99 23.15
CA ASN A 173 -16.27 0.06 22.12
C ASN A 173 -17.81 -0.09 22.15
N LYS A 174 -18.51 1.03 22.31
CA LYS A 174 -19.98 1.11 22.40
C LYS A 174 -20.53 2.16 21.45
N ASP A 175 -21.75 1.93 20.98
CA ASP A 175 -22.53 2.99 20.34
C ASP A 175 -23.09 3.93 21.43
N PRO A 176 -23.40 5.21 21.10
CA PRO A 176 -23.77 6.19 22.11
C PRO A 176 -24.95 5.75 23.01
N LYS A 177 -25.97 5.12 22.41
CA LYS A 177 -27.15 4.59 23.09
C LYS A 177 -26.87 3.54 24.17
N ASP A 178 -25.72 2.85 24.09
CA ASP A 178 -25.35 1.76 25.00
C ASP A 178 -24.46 2.23 26.17
N LEU A 179 -24.19 3.54 26.24
CA LEU A 179 -23.39 4.13 27.31
C LEU A 179 -24.14 4.14 28.65
N ASN A 180 -23.44 3.78 29.72
CA ASN A 180 -23.95 3.96 31.07
C ASN A 180 -23.58 5.35 31.63
N LEU A 181 -24.16 5.71 32.78
CA LEU A 181 -23.95 7.02 33.42
C LEU A 181 -22.49 7.31 33.80
N ALA A 182 -21.70 6.29 34.17
CA ALA A 182 -20.28 6.48 34.48
C ALA A 182 -19.47 6.82 33.22
N GLU A 183 -19.72 6.13 32.11
CA GLU A 183 -19.10 6.40 30.81
C GLU A 183 -19.51 7.77 30.26
N ILE A 184 -20.80 8.13 30.38
CA ILE A 184 -21.32 9.47 30.06
C ILE A 184 -20.58 10.55 30.85
N ALA A 185 -20.47 10.39 32.16
CA ALA A 185 -19.79 11.34 33.04
C ALA A 185 -18.30 11.49 32.69
N LEU A 186 -17.64 10.40 32.28
CA LEU A 186 -16.28 10.43 31.78
C LEU A 186 -16.17 11.26 30.49
N LEU A 187 -17.00 10.98 29.47
CA LEU A 187 -16.96 11.72 28.19
C LEU A 187 -17.25 13.21 28.36
N VAL A 188 -18.28 13.56 29.15
CA VAL A 188 -18.62 14.97 29.43
C VAL A 188 -17.45 15.67 30.13
N ASN A 189 -16.79 14.99 31.07
CA ASN A 189 -15.61 15.55 31.72
C ASN A 189 -14.38 15.63 30.79
N THR A 190 -14.24 14.71 29.82
CA THR A 190 -13.16 14.73 28.82
C THR A 190 -13.15 16.02 28.02
N VAL A 191 -14.30 16.50 27.55
CA VAL A 191 -14.42 17.74 26.77
C VAL A 191 -13.77 18.95 27.42
N LYS A 192 -13.87 19.09 28.76
CA LYS A 192 -13.27 20.22 29.51
C LYS A 192 -11.76 20.29 29.34
N SER A 193 -11.11 19.13 29.29
CA SER A 193 -9.66 19.04 29.11
C SER A 193 -9.29 17.69 28.51
N PRO A 194 -9.36 17.54 27.18
CA PRO A 194 -9.33 16.22 26.52
C PRO A 194 -8.06 15.42 26.79
N GLU A 195 -6.90 16.09 26.85
CA GLU A 195 -5.61 15.45 27.15
C GLU A 195 -5.47 15.09 28.64
N ASN A 196 -6.07 15.88 29.55
CA ASN A 196 -5.96 15.64 31.00
C ASN A 196 -7.03 14.68 31.53
N PHE A 197 -8.16 14.58 30.85
CA PHE A 197 -9.29 13.75 31.26
C PHE A 197 -9.59 12.67 30.23
N ASN A 198 -8.55 12.24 29.52
CA ASN A 198 -8.60 11.15 28.57
C ASN A 198 -8.98 9.84 29.28
N PRO A 199 -10.07 9.15 28.86
CA PRO A 199 -10.49 7.89 29.45
C PRO A 199 -9.45 6.75 29.42
N GLN A 200 -8.46 6.79 28.53
CA GLN A 200 -7.38 5.79 28.47
C GLN A 200 -6.25 5.99 29.50
N ASP A 201 -6.04 7.23 29.98
CA ASP A 201 -4.97 7.56 30.93
C ASP A 201 -5.53 8.33 32.13
N LEU A 202 -6.47 7.69 32.83
CA LEU A 202 -7.22 8.36 33.89
C LEU A 202 -6.35 8.74 35.09
N LYS A 203 -5.19 8.12 35.39
CA LYS A 203 -4.24 8.49 36.47
C LYS A 203 -4.88 9.02 37.78
N GLY A 204 -6.02 8.49 38.21
CA GLY A 204 -6.75 8.96 39.41
C GLY A 204 -7.59 10.23 39.25
N ARG A 205 -7.81 10.73 38.03
CA ARG A 205 -8.58 11.94 37.68
C ARG A 205 -10.08 11.66 37.47
N TYR A 206 -10.55 10.43 37.73
CA TYR A 206 -11.97 10.04 37.66
C TYR A 206 -12.85 10.82 38.67
N ASN A 207 -12.28 11.31 39.76
CA ASN A 207 -12.96 12.18 40.73
C ASN A 207 -13.59 13.43 40.09
N ARG A 208 -13.06 13.88 38.94
CA ARG A 208 -13.64 15.01 38.19
C ARG A 208 -14.90 14.60 37.41
N ALA A 209 -14.97 13.37 36.92
CA ALA A 209 -16.19 12.82 36.33
C ALA A 209 -17.30 12.61 37.39
N GLU A 210 -16.94 12.31 38.64
CA GLU A 210 -17.92 12.23 39.73
C GLU A 210 -18.65 13.56 39.98
N ILE A 211 -18.00 14.70 39.71
CA ILE A 211 -18.64 16.03 39.80
C ILE A 211 -19.84 16.12 38.84
N VAL A 212 -19.73 15.52 37.64
CA VAL A 212 -20.83 15.46 36.67
C VAL A 212 -22.00 14.66 37.26
N LEU A 213 -21.74 13.47 37.83
CA LEU A 213 -22.77 12.67 38.50
C LEU A 213 -23.41 13.41 39.68
N LYS A 214 -22.62 14.14 40.48
CA LYS A 214 -23.12 14.90 41.62
C LYS A 214 -24.01 16.07 41.17
N ARG A 215 -23.68 16.73 40.06
CA ARG A 215 -24.56 17.76 39.46
C ARG A 215 -25.88 17.15 39.00
N LEU A 216 -25.83 16.03 38.30
CA LEU A 216 -27.05 15.31 37.88
C LEU A 216 -27.94 14.92 39.07
N LEU A 217 -27.34 14.53 40.20
CA LEU A 217 -28.07 14.24 41.43
C LEU A 217 -28.73 15.50 42.02
N ASN A 218 -27.99 16.61 42.10
CA ASN A 218 -28.50 17.86 42.66
C ASN A 218 -29.66 18.44 41.84
N GLU A 219 -29.63 18.30 40.52
CA GLU A 219 -30.70 18.69 39.60
C GLU A 219 -31.84 17.65 39.53
N GLY A 220 -31.76 16.56 40.28
CA GLY A 220 -32.81 15.53 40.34
C GLY A 220 -32.92 14.63 39.10
N VAL A 221 -31.92 14.66 38.21
CA VAL A 221 -31.89 13.84 36.97
C VAL A 221 -31.61 12.37 37.26
N ILE A 222 -30.86 12.08 38.33
CA ILE A 222 -30.55 10.71 38.77
C ILE A 222 -30.89 10.51 40.25
N SER A 223 -31.17 9.28 40.64
CA SER A 223 -31.44 8.93 42.04
C SER A 223 -30.14 8.85 42.88
N THR A 224 -30.26 8.95 44.20
CA THR A 224 -29.12 8.70 45.12
C THR A 224 -28.53 7.31 44.91
N SER A 225 -29.37 6.30 44.61
CA SER A 225 -28.92 4.94 44.34
C SER A 225 -28.10 4.86 43.04
N ASP A 226 -28.53 5.54 41.97
CA ASP A 226 -27.77 5.62 40.73
C ASP A 226 -26.43 6.32 40.95
N TYR A 227 -26.42 7.45 41.67
CA TYR A 227 -25.20 8.17 41.99
C TYR A 227 -24.19 7.26 42.69
N GLU A 228 -24.59 6.58 43.77
CA GLU A 228 -23.68 5.69 44.52
C GLU A 228 -23.17 4.53 43.67
N LYS A 229 -24.04 3.94 42.83
CA LYS A 229 -23.69 2.84 41.93
C LYS A 229 -22.64 3.28 40.90
N TYR A 230 -22.88 4.37 40.17
CA TYR A 230 -22.01 4.79 39.08
C TYR A 230 -20.75 5.51 39.57
N ALA A 231 -20.80 6.22 40.70
CA ALA A 231 -19.61 6.80 41.33
C ALA A 231 -18.61 5.70 41.73
N LYS A 232 -19.08 4.58 42.31
CA LYS A 232 -18.24 3.41 42.61
C LYS A 232 -17.71 2.70 41.35
N MET A 233 -18.39 2.83 40.22
CA MET A 233 -17.99 2.23 38.95
C MET A 233 -16.89 3.02 38.24
N LEU A 234 -16.83 4.35 38.41
CA LEU A 234 -15.89 5.26 37.73
C LEU A 234 -14.41 4.79 37.74
N PRO A 235 -13.82 4.35 38.86
CA PRO A 235 -12.42 3.90 38.89
C PRO A 235 -12.16 2.64 38.04
N ASN A 236 -13.21 1.87 37.77
CA ASN A 236 -13.13 0.54 37.14
C ASN A 236 -13.73 0.52 35.73
N VAL A 237 -14.11 1.67 35.17
CA VAL A 237 -14.57 1.74 33.77
C VAL A 237 -13.40 1.32 32.88
N ARG A 238 -13.56 0.21 32.17
CA ARG A 238 -12.55 -0.28 31.24
C ARG A 238 -12.53 0.61 30.02
N SER A 239 -11.43 1.34 29.82
CA SER A 239 -11.11 1.88 28.51
C SER A 239 -10.50 0.78 27.66
N TYR A 240 -10.98 0.62 26.43
CA TYR A 240 -10.28 -0.22 25.48
C TYR A 240 -9.02 0.51 25.02
N ASN A 241 -7.88 -0.16 25.10
CA ASN A 241 -6.79 0.14 24.19
C ASN A 241 -7.30 -0.33 22.82
N VAL A 242 -8.05 0.52 22.12
CA VAL A 242 -8.23 0.30 20.68
C VAL A 242 -6.80 0.28 20.16
N ILE A 243 -6.44 -0.91 19.69
CA ILE A 243 -5.19 -1.25 19.02
C ILE A 243 -4.84 -0.01 18.24
N GLU A 244 -3.79 0.70 18.67
CA GLU A 244 -3.18 1.79 17.92
C GLU A 244 -3.10 1.26 16.50
N SER A 245 -4.04 1.70 15.64
CA SER A 245 -4.42 0.93 14.47
C SER A 245 -3.15 0.82 13.66
N LYS A 246 -2.53 -0.37 13.70
CA LYS A 246 -1.21 -0.61 13.15
C LYS A 246 -1.40 -0.79 11.64
N TYR A 247 -2.18 0.10 11.03
CA TYR A 247 -2.38 0.11 9.60
C TYR A 247 -1.05 0.51 9.00
N SER A 248 -0.66 -0.21 7.96
CA SER A 248 0.50 0.18 7.18
C SER A 248 0.21 1.54 6.54
N GLU A 249 0.91 2.60 6.96
CA GLU A 249 0.86 3.90 6.29
C GLU A 249 1.13 3.74 4.79
N GLU A 250 1.93 2.74 4.41
CA GLU A 250 2.26 2.42 3.02
C GLU A 250 1.01 1.96 2.25
N VAL A 251 0.20 1.08 2.85
CA VAL A 251 -1.09 0.65 2.27
C VAL A 251 -2.03 1.84 2.14
N PHE A 252 -2.14 2.67 3.18
CA PHE A 252 -2.97 3.88 3.13
C PHE A 252 -2.57 4.76 1.95
N TRP A 253 -1.28 5.12 1.84
CA TRP A 253 -0.82 5.99 0.76
C TRP A 253 -0.96 5.35 -0.63
N ARG A 254 -0.81 4.03 -0.74
CA ARG A 254 -1.05 3.30 -1.98
C ARG A 254 -2.52 3.38 -2.41
N VAL A 255 -3.46 3.23 -1.47
CA VAL A 255 -4.90 3.41 -1.71
C VAL A 255 -5.20 4.85 -2.14
N ILE A 256 -4.67 5.85 -1.42
CA ILE A 256 -4.87 7.27 -1.76
C ILE A 256 -4.30 7.61 -3.14
N SER A 257 -3.15 7.06 -3.50
CA SER A 257 -2.53 7.26 -4.82
C SER A 257 -3.46 6.80 -5.94
N GLU A 258 -4.04 5.60 -5.83
CA GLU A 258 -4.96 5.06 -6.83
C GLU A 258 -6.29 5.79 -6.87
N LEU A 259 -6.84 6.18 -5.71
CA LEU A 259 -8.04 7.03 -5.65
C LEU A 259 -7.84 8.34 -6.40
N LYS A 260 -6.65 8.95 -6.27
CA LYS A 260 -6.29 10.15 -7.02
C LYS A 260 -6.23 9.90 -8.53
N GLU A 261 -5.69 8.77 -8.98
CA GLU A 261 -5.70 8.37 -10.40
C GLU A 261 -7.12 8.19 -10.95
N ILE A 262 -8.05 7.69 -10.13
CA ILE A 262 -9.46 7.47 -10.50
C ILE A 262 -10.28 8.77 -10.46
N GLY A 263 -9.76 9.84 -9.83
CA GLY A 263 -10.36 11.17 -9.80
C GLY A 263 -10.95 11.58 -8.45
N PHE A 264 -10.70 10.84 -7.38
CA PHE A 264 -11.12 11.20 -6.02
C PHE A 264 -10.01 11.96 -5.29
N SER A 265 -10.29 13.20 -4.89
CA SER A 265 -9.39 13.95 -4.01
C SER A 265 -9.57 13.53 -2.55
N LEU A 266 -8.49 13.59 -1.77
CA LEU A 266 -8.56 13.29 -0.34
C LEU A 266 -9.57 14.18 0.38
N ASP A 267 -9.68 15.47 0.02
CA ASP A 267 -10.65 16.39 0.61
C ASP A 267 -12.10 16.00 0.30
N THR A 268 -12.36 15.40 -0.87
CA THR A 268 -13.69 14.88 -1.21
C THR A 268 -14.00 13.63 -0.39
N LEU A 269 -13.06 12.69 -0.35
CA LEU A 269 -13.19 11.43 0.39
C LEU A 269 -13.41 11.66 1.90
N ARG A 270 -12.78 12.70 2.44
CA ARG A 270 -12.93 13.12 3.83
C ARG A 270 -14.36 13.56 4.21
N LYS A 271 -15.25 13.79 3.24
CA LYS A 271 -16.68 14.12 3.46
C LYS A 271 -17.56 12.87 3.67
N GLY A 272 -17.07 11.86 4.38
CA GLY A 272 -17.83 10.66 4.73
C GLY A 272 -17.86 9.56 3.68
N PHE A 273 -16.80 9.42 2.88
CA PHE A 273 -16.70 8.30 1.96
C PHE A 273 -16.18 7.04 2.65
N THR A 274 -16.68 5.90 2.19
CA THR A 274 -16.13 4.58 2.50
C THR A 274 -15.44 4.04 1.26
N VAL A 275 -14.20 3.59 1.41
CA VAL A 275 -13.40 2.96 0.36
C VAL A 275 -13.21 1.50 0.71
N LYS A 276 -13.75 0.60 -0.11
CA LYS A 276 -13.45 -0.82 0.01
C LYS A 276 -12.26 -1.17 -0.86
N THR A 277 -11.31 -1.89 -0.28
CA THR A 277 -10.13 -2.37 -0.98
C THR A 277 -10.29 -3.82 -1.42
N THR A 278 -9.38 -4.27 -2.28
CA THR A 278 -9.26 -5.68 -2.68
C THR A 278 -8.43 -6.51 -1.69
N LEU A 279 -7.92 -5.88 -0.61
CA LEU A 279 -7.03 -6.52 0.35
C LEU A 279 -7.76 -7.60 1.16
N ASP A 280 -7.18 -8.78 1.17
CA ASP A 280 -7.55 -9.86 2.07
C ASP A 280 -6.82 -9.68 3.40
N LYS A 281 -7.59 -9.65 4.48
CA LYS A 281 -7.08 -9.40 5.84
C LYS A 281 -6.07 -10.45 6.30
N ASP A 282 -6.28 -11.72 5.95
CA ASP A 282 -5.41 -12.82 6.36
C ASP A 282 -4.10 -12.80 5.59
N TYR A 283 -4.14 -12.56 4.27
CA TYR A 283 -2.92 -12.36 3.48
C TYR A 283 -2.13 -11.13 3.93
N GLN A 284 -2.81 -10.01 4.19
CA GLN A 284 -2.16 -8.80 4.68
C GLN A 284 -1.43 -9.06 6.01
N ALA A 285 -2.11 -9.71 6.96
CA ALA A 285 -1.51 -10.08 8.24
C ALA A 285 -0.34 -11.05 8.10
N LEU A 286 -0.39 -11.98 7.13
CA LEU A 286 0.72 -12.89 6.84
C LEU A 286 1.94 -12.16 6.27
N LEU A 287 1.76 -11.17 5.39
CA LEU A 287 2.87 -10.35 4.89
C LEU A 287 3.50 -9.56 6.04
N GLU A 288 2.69 -8.81 6.80
CA GLU A 288 3.16 -7.97 7.92
C GLU A 288 3.89 -8.76 9.01
N LYS A 289 3.47 -10.00 9.26
CA LYS A 289 4.09 -10.88 10.26
C LYS A 289 5.40 -11.50 9.81
N ASN A 290 5.57 -11.76 8.51
CA ASN A 290 6.70 -12.53 8.00
C ASN A 290 7.74 -11.71 7.25
N LEU A 291 7.41 -10.49 6.82
CA LEU A 291 8.32 -9.59 6.13
C LEU A 291 8.93 -8.59 7.11
N GLY A 292 10.25 -8.41 7.04
CA GLY A 292 10.98 -7.42 7.82
C GLY A 292 11.10 -6.08 7.10
N LYS A 293 11.77 -5.11 7.74
CA LYS A 293 11.96 -3.75 7.21
C LYS A 293 12.66 -3.67 5.84
N ASN A 294 13.51 -4.66 5.53
CA ASN A 294 14.24 -4.72 4.26
C ASN A 294 13.52 -5.60 3.22
N ASN A 295 12.29 -6.05 3.52
CA ASN A 295 11.50 -6.82 2.59
C ASN A 295 10.39 -5.96 2.00
N ALA A 296 10.01 -6.31 0.78
CA ALA A 296 8.80 -5.86 0.16
C ALA A 296 8.08 -7.06 -0.46
N GLY A 297 6.76 -7.00 -0.56
CA GLY A 297 5.97 -8.10 -1.06
C GLY A 297 4.57 -7.70 -1.48
N ILE A 298 4.08 -8.39 -2.51
CA ILE A 298 2.73 -8.25 -3.02
C ILE A 298 2.13 -9.64 -3.27
N ILE A 299 0.85 -9.78 -2.94
CA ILE A 299 0.00 -10.91 -3.33
C ILE A 299 -1.11 -10.34 -4.18
N LEU A 300 -1.34 -10.91 -5.36
CA LEU A 300 -2.43 -10.49 -6.25
C LEU A 300 -3.09 -11.66 -6.97
N ASN A 301 -4.35 -11.46 -7.37
CA ASN A 301 -4.97 -12.26 -8.41
C ASN A 301 -4.51 -11.72 -9.77
N TYR A 302 -3.72 -12.49 -10.51
CA TYR A 302 -3.15 -11.99 -11.77
C TYR A 302 -4.16 -11.97 -12.91
N ARG A 303 -5.33 -12.60 -12.77
CA ARG A 303 -6.42 -12.60 -13.77
C ARG A 303 -7.24 -11.31 -13.71
N THR A 304 -7.51 -10.82 -12.51
CA THR A 304 -8.33 -9.63 -12.26
C THR A 304 -7.47 -8.38 -12.02
N GLY A 305 -6.24 -8.55 -11.55
CA GLY A 305 -5.36 -7.48 -11.09
C GLY A 305 -5.61 -7.07 -9.63
N GLU A 306 -6.49 -7.76 -8.91
CA GLU A 306 -6.81 -7.41 -7.51
C GLU A 306 -5.60 -7.67 -6.59
N ILE A 307 -5.15 -6.63 -5.89
CA ILE A 307 -4.08 -6.72 -4.90
C ILE A 307 -4.66 -7.24 -3.58
N LEU A 308 -4.34 -8.48 -3.24
CA LEU A 308 -4.87 -9.17 -2.06
C LEU A 308 -4.00 -8.97 -0.81
N GLY A 309 -2.74 -8.59 -0.98
CA GLY A 309 -1.83 -8.25 0.12
C GLY A 309 -0.70 -7.34 -0.35
N TYR A 310 -0.29 -6.38 0.49
CA TYR A 310 0.69 -5.35 0.14
C TYR A 310 1.57 -4.98 1.34
N TYR A 311 2.89 -5.08 1.19
CA TYR A 311 3.82 -4.74 2.27
C TYR A 311 5.16 -4.21 1.74
N GLY A 312 5.68 -3.16 2.36
CA GLY A 312 7.02 -2.66 2.14
C GLY A 312 7.08 -1.46 1.21
N LYS A 313 8.14 -0.66 1.37
CA LYS A 313 8.34 0.57 0.59
C LYS A 313 8.61 0.28 -0.88
N GLY A 314 7.91 1.02 -1.73
CA GLY A 314 8.14 1.02 -3.17
C GLY A 314 7.73 -0.28 -3.85
N VAL A 315 6.68 -0.93 -3.37
CA VAL A 315 6.03 -2.04 -4.09
C VAL A 315 5.37 -1.52 -5.38
N ASP A 316 4.79 -0.33 -5.36
CA ASP A 316 4.16 0.35 -6.49
C ASP A 316 5.14 1.17 -7.33
N ASN A 317 6.04 1.92 -6.68
CA ASN A 317 6.85 2.96 -7.32
C ASN A 317 8.37 2.83 -7.04
N GLY A 318 8.76 1.85 -6.22
CA GLY A 318 10.15 1.63 -5.86
C GLY A 318 10.91 1.06 -7.04
N ARG A 319 12.11 1.59 -7.26
CA ARG A 319 13.00 1.18 -8.34
C ARG A 319 14.04 0.23 -7.78
N ARG A 320 13.95 -1.03 -8.18
CA ARG A 320 14.89 -2.07 -7.79
C ARG A 320 15.32 -2.86 -9.01
N GLN A 321 16.60 -3.18 -9.09
CA GLN A 321 17.10 -4.07 -10.13
C GLN A 321 16.50 -5.46 -9.94
N ILE A 322 15.92 -6.02 -11.00
CA ILE A 322 15.15 -7.28 -10.92
C ILE A 322 16.02 -8.52 -11.15
N GLY A 323 17.23 -8.32 -11.70
CA GLY A 323 18.17 -9.39 -12.04
C GLY A 323 17.51 -10.46 -12.92
N SER A 324 17.79 -11.73 -12.63
CA SER A 324 17.28 -12.86 -13.41
C SER A 324 15.74 -13.01 -13.51
N LEU A 325 14.94 -12.17 -12.84
CA LEU A 325 13.49 -12.09 -13.08
C LEU A 325 13.14 -11.56 -14.48
N ILE A 326 14.07 -10.92 -15.19
CA ILE A 326 13.83 -10.49 -16.57
C ILE A 326 13.72 -11.66 -17.56
N LYS A 327 14.41 -12.77 -17.28
CA LYS A 327 14.62 -13.88 -18.22
C LYS A 327 13.30 -14.48 -18.73
N PRO A 328 12.31 -14.81 -17.88
CA PRO A 328 11.03 -15.32 -18.35
C PRO A 328 10.35 -14.45 -19.41
N PHE A 329 10.50 -13.13 -19.39
CA PHE A 329 9.86 -12.23 -20.36
C PHE A 329 10.40 -12.44 -21.78
N TYR A 330 11.72 -12.41 -21.97
CA TYR A 330 12.28 -12.61 -23.31
C TYR A 330 12.38 -14.08 -23.70
N TYR A 331 12.43 -15.01 -22.73
CA TYR A 331 12.23 -16.43 -23.05
C TYR A 331 10.81 -16.68 -23.57
N TYR A 332 9.80 -16.01 -23.00
CA TYR A 332 8.43 -16.08 -23.51
C TYR A 332 8.34 -15.49 -24.92
N LYS A 333 9.03 -14.37 -25.18
CA LYS A 333 9.19 -13.84 -26.55
C LYS A 333 9.85 -14.85 -27.49
N ALA A 334 10.90 -15.57 -27.06
CA ALA A 334 11.52 -16.61 -27.87
C ALA A 334 10.54 -17.74 -28.20
N LEU A 335 9.73 -18.19 -27.24
CA LEU A 335 8.69 -19.20 -27.48
C LEU A 335 7.67 -18.72 -28.51
N LEU A 336 7.23 -17.45 -28.45
CA LEU A 336 6.37 -16.82 -29.46
C LEU A 336 7.02 -16.82 -30.85
N GLU A 337 8.33 -16.58 -30.92
CA GLU A 337 9.14 -16.63 -32.14
C GLU A 337 9.57 -18.04 -32.58
N GLY A 338 8.95 -19.07 -32.00
CA GLY A 338 9.07 -20.45 -32.46
C GLY A 338 10.17 -21.27 -31.81
N PHE A 339 10.96 -20.71 -30.88
CA PHE A 339 11.88 -21.52 -30.07
C PHE A 339 11.10 -22.56 -29.25
N ASN A 340 11.72 -23.69 -28.99
CA ASN A 340 11.17 -24.80 -28.20
C ASN A 340 11.98 -24.98 -26.91
N PRO A 341 11.43 -25.67 -25.89
CA PRO A 341 12.18 -26.00 -24.67
C PRO A 341 13.51 -26.72 -24.93
N ASP A 342 13.60 -27.52 -25.99
CA ASP A 342 14.79 -28.26 -26.40
C ASP A 342 15.68 -27.52 -27.41
N SER A 343 15.33 -26.28 -27.79
CA SER A 343 16.19 -25.43 -28.61
C SER A 343 17.56 -25.27 -27.96
N LYS A 344 18.60 -25.45 -28.76
CA LYS A 344 20.00 -25.40 -28.31
C LYS A 344 20.44 -23.96 -28.10
N LEU A 345 21.18 -23.73 -27.02
CA LEU A 345 21.86 -22.49 -26.69
C LEU A 345 23.28 -22.83 -26.26
N PHE A 346 24.23 -21.94 -26.51
CA PHE A 346 25.63 -22.16 -26.14
C PHE A 346 26.01 -21.38 -24.88
N ASP A 347 26.85 -22.01 -24.09
CA ASP A 347 27.43 -21.54 -22.84
C ASP A 347 28.96 -21.57 -22.96
N LEU A 348 29.48 -20.58 -23.68
CA LEU A 348 30.90 -20.35 -23.93
C LEU A 348 31.27 -18.93 -23.49
N PRO A 349 32.55 -18.63 -23.21
CA PRO A 349 32.99 -17.26 -22.99
C PRO A 349 32.53 -16.34 -24.12
N ILE A 350 31.88 -15.23 -23.78
CA ILE A 350 31.44 -14.21 -24.75
C ILE A 350 31.99 -12.85 -24.36
N LYS A 351 32.31 -12.04 -25.37
CA LYS A 351 32.70 -10.65 -25.24
C LYS A 351 31.85 -9.81 -26.18
N ILE A 352 31.24 -8.75 -25.65
CA ILE A 352 30.41 -7.83 -26.43
C ILE A 352 30.89 -6.42 -26.17
N GLY A 353 31.65 -5.85 -27.11
CA GLY A 353 32.44 -4.65 -26.84
C GLY A 353 33.41 -4.91 -25.69
N ASP A 354 33.34 -4.11 -24.64
CA ASP A 354 34.17 -4.27 -23.43
C ASP A 354 33.53 -5.16 -22.35
N TRP A 355 32.30 -5.64 -22.57
CA TRP A 355 31.57 -6.42 -21.58
C TRP A 355 31.79 -7.91 -21.74
N THR A 356 32.30 -8.55 -20.68
CA THR A 356 32.53 -10.00 -20.59
C THR A 356 31.66 -10.60 -19.47
N PRO A 357 30.38 -10.93 -19.73
CA PRO A 357 29.53 -11.55 -18.72
C PRO A 357 30.08 -12.92 -18.30
N LYS A 358 29.72 -13.35 -17.09
CA LYS A 358 30.08 -14.68 -16.56
C LYS A 358 28.86 -15.35 -15.94
N ASN A 359 28.86 -16.69 -15.94
CA ASN A 359 27.93 -17.45 -15.12
C ASN A 359 28.22 -17.24 -13.63
N PHE A 360 27.19 -17.44 -12.82
CA PHE A 360 27.32 -17.32 -11.37
C PHE A 360 28.31 -18.35 -10.81
N GLU A 361 28.28 -19.59 -11.30
CA GLU A 361 29.21 -20.65 -10.93
C GLU A 361 30.61 -20.48 -11.55
N LYS A 362 30.80 -19.49 -12.43
CA LYS A 362 32.03 -19.22 -13.20
C LYS A 362 32.49 -20.34 -14.15
N ASN A 363 31.71 -21.43 -14.27
CA ASN A 363 31.94 -22.51 -15.23
C ASN A 363 31.15 -22.28 -16.52
N TYR A 364 31.61 -22.91 -17.59
CA TYR A 364 30.94 -22.98 -18.89
C TYR A 364 30.45 -24.40 -19.13
N TYR A 365 29.22 -24.55 -19.62
CA TYR A 365 28.56 -25.85 -19.79
C TYR A 365 28.45 -26.29 -21.26
N GLY A 366 28.95 -25.48 -22.19
CA GLY A 366 28.89 -25.77 -23.62
C GLY A 366 27.46 -25.75 -24.14
N GLN A 367 27.01 -26.79 -24.82
CA GLN A 367 25.68 -26.82 -25.39
C GLN A 367 24.64 -27.18 -24.33
N THR A 368 23.65 -26.30 -24.15
CA THR A 368 22.51 -26.52 -23.25
C THR A 368 21.19 -26.32 -24.01
N THR A 369 20.08 -26.73 -23.42
CA THR A 369 18.75 -26.38 -23.94
C THR A 369 18.22 -25.10 -23.31
N LEU A 370 17.29 -24.43 -24.00
CA LEU A 370 16.51 -23.30 -23.48
C LEU A 370 15.88 -23.64 -22.13
N LYS A 371 15.33 -24.85 -22.01
CA LYS A 371 14.79 -25.38 -20.74
C LYS A 371 15.83 -25.38 -19.62
N GLN A 372 16.98 -26.02 -19.84
CA GLN A 372 18.02 -26.14 -18.82
C GLN A 372 18.64 -24.79 -18.46
N ALA A 373 18.80 -23.90 -19.45
CA ALA A 373 19.27 -22.54 -19.22
C ALA A 373 18.35 -21.75 -18.27
N LEU A 374 17.03 -21.88 -18.41
CA LEU A 374 16.07 -21.20 -17.54
C LEU A 374 15.98 -21.85 -16.15
N ILE A 375 15.92 -23.18 -16.07
CA ILE A 375 15.87 -23.95 -14.80
C ILE A 375 17.02 -23.55 -13.88
N HIS A 376 18.24 -23.53 -14.42
CA HIS A 376 19.45 -23.16 -13.68
C HIS A 376 19.77 -21.67 -13.75
N SER A 377 18.92 -20.88 -14.43
CA SER A 377 19.07 -19.43 -14.56
C SER A 377 20.45 -18.98 -15.05
N ARG A 378 21.07 -19.74 -15.97
CA ARG A 378 22.43 -19.48 -16.47
C ARG A 378 22.51 -18.14 -17.20
N ASN A 379 23.62 -17.41 -17.05
CA ASN A 379 23.73 -16.06 -17.60
C ASN A 379 24.07 -16.09 -19.09
N ILE A 380 25.11 -16.83 -19.46
CA ILE A 380 25.64 -16.82 -20.84
C ILE A 380 24.60 -17.30 -21.86
N PRO A 381 23.93 -18.47 -21.69
CA PRO A 381 22.92 -18.90 -22.66
C PRO A 381 21.75 -17.91 -22.77
N SER A 382 21.45 -17.20 -21.69
CA SER A 382 20.37 -16.21 -21.66
C SER A 382 20.76 -14.92 -22.38
N VAL A 383 22.02 -14.48 -22.26
CA VAL A 383 22.57 -13.36 -23.06
C VAL A 383 22.58 -13.74 -24.54
N ASN A 384 23.01 -14.95 -24.88
CA ASN A 384 22.97 -15.44 -26.27
C ASN A 384 21.53 -15.44 -26.82
N LEU A 385 20.56 -15.94 -26.05
CA LEU A 385 19.16 -15.87 -26.45
C LEU A 385 18.68 -14.42 -26.64
N TYR A 386 19.08 -13.51 -25.77
CA TYR A 386 18.76 -12.09 -25.87
C TYR A 386 19.31 -11.48 -27.17
N LEU A 387 20.58 -11.76 -27.51
CA LEU A 387 21.21 -11.30 -28.75
C LEU A 387 20.54 -11.88 -30.00
N MET A 388 20.18 -13.16 -29.97
CA MET A 388 19.47 -13.83 -31.06
C MET A 388 18.08 -13.23 -31.32
N LEU A 389 17.42 -12.71 -30.30
CA LEU A 389 16.14 -11.99 -30.43
C LEU A 389 16.34 -10.54 -30.89
N GLY A 390 17.45 -9.93 -30.49
CA GLY A 390 17.78 -8.53 -30.76
C GLY A 390 17.30 -7.58 -29.66
N ASP A 391 18.19 -6.69 -29.20
CA ASP A 391 17.96 -5.75 -28.11
C ASP A 391 16.72 -4.86 -28.32
N ILE A 392 16.58 -4.29 -29.53
CA ILE A 392 15.44 -3.44 -29.91
C ILE A 392 14.11 -4.21 -29.77
N VAL A 393 14.09 -5.47 -30.20
CA VAL A 393 12.89 -6.32 -30.17
C VAL A 393 12.53 -6.66 -28.73
N VAL A 394 13.52 -6.99 -27.89
CA VAL A 394 13.27 -7.31 -26.48
C VAL A 394 12.80 -6.07 -25.71
N ARG A 395 13.41 -4.91 -25.93
CA ARG A 395 12.99 -3.64 -25.33
C ARG A 395 11.58 -3.25 -25.72
N ASP A 396 11.22 -3.35 -27.00
CA ASP A 396 9.85 -3.14 -27.47
C ASP A 396 8.87 -4.10 -26.79
N PHE A 397 9.26 -5.37 -26.68
CA PHE A 397 8.42 -6.37 -26.03
C PHE A 397 8.15 -6.03 -24.56
N LEU A 398 9.18 -5.66 -23.79
CA LEU A 398 9.04 -5.28 -22.39
C LEU A 398 8.21 -3.98 -22.21
N LYS A 399 8.58 -2.91 -22.92
CA LYS A 399 7.97 -1.58 -22.78
C LYS A 399 6.57 -1.50 -23.39
N ASN A 400 6.39 -2.03 -24.60
CA ASN A 400 5.20 -1.76 -25.39
C ASN A 400 4.21 -2.93 -25.38
N LYS A 401 4.67 -4.18 -25.26
CA LYS A 401 3.80 -5.35 -25.23
C LYS A 401 3.44 -5.79 -23.82
N LEU A 402 4.42 -5.88 -22.92
CA LEU A 402 4.17 -6.19 -21.50
C LEU A 402 3.84 -4.95 -20.66
N LYS A 403 4.05 -3.74 -21.21
CA LYS A 403 3.79 -2.47 -20.53
C LYS A 403 4.56 -2.31 -19.22
N ILE A 404 5.73 -2.93 -19.09
CA ILE A 404 6.57 -2.82 -17.90
C ILE A 404 7.25 -1.46 -17.91
N ASP A 405 6.82 -0.60 -16.99
CA ASP A 405 7.43 0.69 -16.74
C ASP A 405 8.68 0.54 -15.84
N GLY A 406 9.63 1.44 -15.98
CA GLY A 406 10.89 1.39 -15.25
C GLY A 406 12.04 2.12 -15.94
N TYR A 407 13.19 2.10 -15.30
CA TYR A 407 14.42 2.64 -15.86
C TYR A 407 15.18 1.54 -16.60
N TYR A 408 15.27 1.68 -17.92
CA TYR A 408 15.98 0.75 -18.78
C TYR A 408 17.40 1.27 -19.01
N PRO A 409 18.45 0.47 -18.73
CA PRO A 409 19.82 0.85 -19.07
C PRO A 409 19.96 0.94 -20.59
N GLU A 410 20.87 1.77 -21.11
CA GLU A 410 21.10 1.91 -22.56
C GLU A 410 22.06 0.85 -23.14
N ASP A 411 22.47 -0.13 -22.33
CA ASP A 411 23.40 -1.20 -22.70
C ASP A 411 22.77 -2.60 -22.61
N LEU A 412 23.56 -3.61 -22.98
CA LEU A 412 23.13 -5.02 -23.04
C LEU A 412 23.08 -5.71 -21.67
N THR A 413 23.48 -5.03 -20.58
CA THR A 413 23.31 -5.59 -19.23
C THR A 413 21.84 -5.81 -18.89
N LEU A 414 20.92 -5.17 -19.64
CA LEU A 414 19.49 -5.43 -19.61
C LEU A 414 19.18 -6.93 -19.72
N ALA A 415 19.94 -7.70 -20.51
CA ALA A 415 19.76 -9.15 -20.65
C ALA A 415 19.85 -9.91 -19.31
N LEU A 416 20.56 -9.34 -18.33
CA LEU A 416 20.73 -9.88 -16.98
C LEU A 416 19.86 -9.17 -15.92
N GLY A 417 19.06 -8.19 -16.31
CA GLY A 417 18.02 -7.58 -15.47
C GLY A 417 18.48 -6.39 -14.64
N THR A 418 19.39 -5.58 -15.17
CA THR A 418 19.77 -4.27 -14.61
C THR A 418 18.69 -3.20 -14.79
N ILE A 419 17.55 -3.53 -15.43
CA ILE A 419 16.33 -2.70 -15.38
C ILE A 419 15.88 -2.49 -13.93
N GLU A 420 15.55 -1.25 -13.60
CA GLU A 420 14.99 -0.90 -12.28
C GLU A 420 13.48 -0.65 -12.39
N THR A 421 12.70 -1.47 -11.68
CA THR A 421 11.24 -1.40 -11.71
C THR A 421 10.63 -1.84 -10.37
N SER A 422 9.30 -1.82 -10.25
CA SER A 422 8.54 -2.11 -9.04
C SER A 422 7.88 -3.50 -9.05
N HIS A 423 7.35 -3.93 -7.90
CA HIS A 423 6.69 -5.23 -7.79
C HIS A 423 5.42 -5.29 -8.64
N GLU A 424 4.63 -4.21 -8.66
CA GLU A 424 3.40 -4.13 -9.46
C GLU A 424 3.70 -4.20 -10.95
N GLU A 425 4.79 -3.60 -11.42
CA GLU A 425 5.22 -3.65 -12.81
C GLU A 425 5.69 -5.05 -13.22
N ILE A 426 6.42 -5.74 -12.34
CA ILE A 426 6.80 -7.15 -12.53
C ILE A 426 5.53 -8.03 -12.56
N ALA A 427 4.61 -7.84 -11.62
CA ALA A 427 3.33 -8.55 -11.56
C ALA A 427 2.51 -8.37 -12.84
N LYS A 428 2.43 -7.13 -13.34
CA LYS A 428 1.78 -6.78 -14.61
C LYS A 428 2.42 -7.51 -15.79
N GLY A 429 3.75 -7.52 -15.89
CA GLY A 429 4.46 -8.28 -16.91
C GLY A 429 4.15 -9.79 -16.87
N PHE A 430 4.19 -10.39 -15.68
CA PHE A 430 3.88 -11.82 -15.52
C PHE A 430 2.40 -12.13 -15.74
N SER A 431 1.47 -11.19 -15.51
CA SER A 431 0.04 -11.38 -15.83
C SER A 431 -0.14 -11.71 -17.32
N GLY A 432 0.62 -11.05 -18.21
CA GLY A 432 0.61 -11.34 -19.64
C GLY A 432 1.06 -12.76 -19.97
N ILE A 433 2.01 -13.32 -19.20
CA ILE A 433 2.46 -14.70 -19.36
C ILE A 433 1.42 -15.68 -18.82
N PHE A 434 0.88 -15.45 -17.62
CA PHE A 434 -0.04 -16.40 -16.98
C PHE A 434 -1.47 -16.34 -17.54
N ASN A 435 -1.87 -15.24 -18.18
CA ASN A 435 -3.18 -15.06 -18.82
C ASN A 435 -3.14 -15.19 -20.35
N SER A 436 -2.27 -16.03 -20.91
CA SER A 436 -2.25 -16.29 -22.36
C SER A 436 -2.16 -15.03 -23.22
N GLY A 437 -1.36 -14.04 -22.79
CA GLY A 437 -1.13 -12.78 -23.50
C GLY A 437 -1.92 -11.58 -22.99
N VAL A 438 -2.87 -11.74 -22.07
CA VAL A 438 -3.65 -10.60 -21.54
C VAL A 438 -2.91 -9.92 -20.39
N VAL A 439 -2.53 -8.66 -20.58
CA VAL A 439 -1.80 -7.85 -19.60
C VAL A 439 -2.77 -7.03 -18.78
N VAL A 440 -2.83 -7.27 -17.47
CA VAL A 440 -3.81 -6.66 -16.54
C VAL A 440 -3.10 -5.71 -15.58
N LYS A 441 -3.63 -4.50 -15.38
CA LYS A 441 -3.10 -3.53 -14.40
C LYS A 441 -3.50 -3.97 -12.97
N PRO A 442 -2.55 -4.06 -12.03
CA PRO A 442 -2.87 -4.21 -10.62
C PRO A 442 -3.72 -3.05 -10.07
N HIS A 443 -4.63 -3.33 -9.13
CA HIS A 443 -5.48 -2.35 -8.48
C HIS A 443 -5.82 -2.77 -7.03
N ILE A 444 -5.86 -1.79 -6.12
CA ILE A 444 -6.15 -1.98 -4.69
C ILE A 444 -7.53 -1.47 -4.30
N VAL A 445 -8.11 -0.55 -5.07
CA VAL A 445 -9.43 0.03 -4.79
C VAL A 445 -10.49 -0.78 -5.51
N ASP A 446 -11.44 -1.36 -4.75
CA ASP A 446 -12.58 -2.08 -5.30
C ASP A 446 -13.81 -1.18 -5.43
N GLU A 447 -14.22 -0.51 -4.35
CA GLU A 447 -15.41 0.35 -4.33
C GLU A 447 -15.14 1.69 -3.64
N VAL A 448 -15.79 2.74 -4.13
CA VAL A 448 -15.87 4.04 -3.46
C VAL A 448 -17.34 4.38 -3.26
N ILE A 449 -17.75 4.55 -2.01
CA ILE A 449 -19.13 4.75 -1.59
C ILE A 449 -19.20 6.10 -0.88
N ASN A 450 -20.16 6.96 -1.24
CA ASN A 450 -20.33 8.25 -0.58
C ASN A 450 -21.10 8.12 0.75
N TYR A 451 -21.24 9.24 1.46
CA TYR A 451 -21.92 9.32 2.76
C TYR A 451 -23.41 8.92 2.74
N ASN A 452 -24.05 8.92 1.56
CA ASN A 452 -25.43 8.47 1.38
C ASN A 452 -25.54 6.97 1.06
N GLY A 453 -24.42 6.23 1.07
CA GLY A 453 -24.39 4.81 0.71
C GLY A 453 -24.43 4.53 -0.81
N ILE A 454 -24.25 5.56 -1.66
CA ILE A 454 -24.28 5.41 -3.12
C ILE A 454 -22.87 5.09 -3.63
N VAL A 455 -22.74 3.99 -4.37
CA VAL A 455 -21.50 3.59 -5.05
C VAL A 455 -21.16 4.61 -6.14
N GLN A 456 -20.05 5.33 -5.97
CA GLN A 456 -19.50 6.29 -6.93
C GLN A 456 -18.51 5.64 -7.90
N TYR A 457 -17.87 4.55 -7.47
CA TYR A 457 -16.92 3.78 -8.29
C TYR A 457 -16.97 2.31 -7.90
N LYS A 458 -16.89 1.44 -8.91
CA LYS A 458 -16.67 0.00 -8.77
C LYS A 458 -15.60 -0.42 -9.77
N ALA A 459 -14.57 -1.08 -9.28
CA ALA A 459 -13.45 -1.54 -10.09
C ALA A 459 -13.87 -2.62 -11.08
N ARG A 460 -13.17 -2.66 -12.19
CA ARG A 460 -13.22 -3.73 -13.18
C ARG A 460 -11.80 -4.03 -13.64
N PRO A 461 -11.47 -5.29 -13.97
CA PRO A 461 -10.14 -5.65 -14.48
C PRO A 461 -9.74 -4.75 -15.65
N LYS A 462 -8.64 -4.01 -15.50
CA LYS A 462 -8.15 -3.08 -16.52
C LYS A 462 -7.10 -3.77 -17.38
N ILE A 463 -7.51 -4.22 -18.56
CA ILE A 463 -6.61 -4.75 -19.58
C ILE A 463 -5.85 -3.59 -20.21
N VAL A 464 -4.53 -3.55 -20.02
CA VAL A 464 -3.67 -2.48 -20.57
C VAL A 464 -3.04 -2.85 -21.90
N ASN A 465 -2.96 -4.14 -22.20
CA ASN A 465 -2.54 -4.64 -23.51
C ASN A 465 -2.94 -6.11 -23.73
N VAL A 466 -2.96 -6.54 -24.99
CA VAL A 466 -3.00 -7.96 -25.38
C VAL A 466 -1.81 -8.25 -26.29
N ILE A 467 -0.99 -9.22 -25.91
CA ILE A 467 0.19 -9.62 -26.67
C ILE A 467 -0.27 -10.33 -27.95
N PRO A 468 0.19 -9.90 -29.14
CA PRO A 468 -0.14 -10.59 -30.37
C PRO A 468 0.58 -11.94 -30.45
N SER A 469 -0.08 -12.93 -31.04
CA SER A 469 0.58 -14.18 -31.44
C SER A 469 1.62 -13.91 -32.54
N SER A 470 2.63 -14.77 -32.63
CA SER A 470 3.63 -14.75 -33.71
C SER A 470 3.64 -16.13 -34.38
N LYS A 471 4.81 -16.76 -34.54
CA LYS A 471 4.94 -18.14 -35.02
C LYS A 471 4.23 -19.15 -34.11
N ARG A 472 4.18 -18.87 -32.80
CA ARG A 472 3.43 -19.64 -31.80
C ARG A 472 2.30 -18.79 -31.22
N SER A 473 1.18 -19.43 -30.88
CA SER A 473 0.09 -18.75 -30.17
C SER A 473 0.50 -18.37 -28.75
N THR A 474 -0.12 -17.33 -28.19
CA THR A 474 0.13 -16.92 -26.80
C THR A 474 -0.25 -18.02 -25.81
N MET A 475 -1.32 -18.77 -26.05
CA MET A 475 -1.74 -19.89 -25.21
C MET A 475 -0.69 -21.01 -25.15
N GLU A 476 -0.14 -21.43 -26.30
CA GLU A 476 0.93 -22.43 -26.35
C GLU A 476 2.23 -21.92 -25.72
N ALA A 477 2.60 -20.67 -25.97
CA ALA A 477 3.79 -20.06 -25.36
C ALA A 477 3.65 -19.97 -23.83
N SER A 478 2.45 -19.62 -23.34
CA SER A 478 2.16 -19.50 -21.90
C SER A 478 2.19 -20.86 -21.24
N TYR A 479 1.59 -21.87 -21.85
CA TYR A 479 1.66 -23.26 -21.39
C TYR A 479 3.11 -23.73 -21.20
N LEU A 480 3.96 -23.48 -22.21
CA LEU A 480 5.36 -23.87 -22.17
C LEU A 480 6.14 -23.09 -21.12
N MET A 481 5.96 -21.77 -21.05
CA MET A 481 6.62 -20.93 -20.07
C MET A 481 6.24 -21.33 -18.64
N ILE A 482 4.96 -21.58 -18.37
CA ILE A 482 4.47 -22.04 -17.07
C ILE A 482 5.15 -23.36 -16.68
N ASN A 483 5.23 -24.32 -17.60
CA ASN A 483 5.90 -25.59 -17.32
C ASN A 483 7.41 -25.43 -17.06
N LEU A 484 8.08 -24.54 -17.80
CA LEU A 484 9.48 -24.21 -17.51
C LEU A 484 9.65 -23.58 -16.12
N LEU A 485 8.75 -22.68 -15.72
CA LEU A 485 8.76 -22.05 -14.40
C LEU A 485 8.41 -23.02 -13.27
N LYS A 486 7.58 -24.04 -13.53
CA LYS A 486 7.38 -25.16 -12.58
C LYS A 486 8.66 -25.96 -12.42
N ASP A 487 9.37 -26.22 -13.51
CA ASP A 487 10.65 -26.95 -13.46
C ASP A 487 11.75 -26.14 -12.73
N VAL A 488 11.73 -24.81 -12.80
CA VAL A 488 12.60 -23.95 -11.96
C VAL A 488 12.36 -24.19 -10.47
N VAL A 489 11.10 -24.36 -10.06
CA VAL A 489 10.73 -24.62 -8.65
C VAL A 489 10.95 -26.09 -8.27
N LYS A 490 10.87 -27.04 -9.19
CA LYS A 490 11.09 -28.46 -8.87
C LYS A 490 12.56 -28.87 -8.88
N TYR A 491 13.32 -28.37 -9.84
CA TYR A 491 14.66 -28.88 -10.16
C TYR A 491 15.74 -27.79 -10.20
N GLY A 492 15.34 -26.52 -10.13
CA GLY A 492 16.20 -25.38 -10.42
C GLY A 492 16.47 -24.47 -9.23
N THR A 493 16.76 -23.21 -9.54
CA THR A 493 17.12 -22.19 -8.55
C THR A 493 16.01 -21.89 -7.55
N GLY A 494 14.75 -22.22 -7.87
CA GLY A 494 13.57 -22.02 -7.04
C GLY A 494 13.25 -23.17 -6.08
N VAL A 495 14.08 -24.22 -6.00
CA VAL A 495 13.76 -25.46 -5.25
C VAL A 495 13.35 -25.24 -3.79
N ARG A 496 13.86 -24.19 -3.14
CA ARG A 496 13.50 -23.85 -1.76
C ARG A 496 12.08 -23.29 -1.59
N ALA A 497 11.38 -22.99 -2.69
CA ALA A 497 9.97 -22.66 -2.70
C ALA A 497 9.04 -23.86 -2.96
N TYR A 498 9.60 -25.04 -3.27
CA TYR A 498 8.80 -26.25 -3.52
C TYR A 498 7.97 -26.63 -2.30
N ILE A 499 6.70 -26.97 -2.54
CA ILE A 499 5.77 -27.49 -1.54
C ILE A 499 5.13 -28.73 -2.13
N ASP A 500 5.21 -29.84 -1.40
CA ASP A 500 4.63 -31.10 -1.84
C ASP A 500 3.10 -31.00 -1.98
N GLY A 501 2.57 -31.63 -3.03
CA GLY A 501 1.14 -31.55 -3.38
C GLY A 501 0.65 -30.18 -3.89
N ARG A 502 1.55 -29.20 -4.13
CA ARG A 502 1.19 -27.89 -4.69
C ARG A 502 1.81 -27.66 -6.06
N GLU A 503 1.04 -27.03 -6.94
CA GLU A 503 1.45 -26.68 -8.29
C GLU A 503 1.94 -25.23 -8.33
N ILE A 504 3.26 -25.04 -8.35
CA ILE A 504 3.88 -23.72 -8.25
C ILE A 504 4.79 -23.49 -9.45
N ALA A 505 4.53 -22.41 -10.19
CA ALA A 505 5.45 -21.86 -11.18
C ALA A 505 6.21 -20.69 -10.56
N GLY A 506 7.53 -20.59 -10.71
CA GLY A 506 8.27 -19.48 -10.10
C GLY A 506 9.63 -19.20 -10.70
N LYS A 507 10.19 -18.05 -10.33
CA LYS A 507 11.51 -17.59 -10.76
C LYS A 507 12.23 -16.82 -9.65
N THR A 508 13.52 -17.09 -9.52
CA THR A 508 14.44 -16.29 -8.69
C THR A 508 15.00 -15.09 -9.46
N GLY A 509 15.18 -13.98 -8.77
CA GLY A 509 16.00 -12.84 -9.20
C GLY A 509 17.11 -12.57 -8.21
N THR A 510 18.28 -12.23 -8.73
CA THR A 510 19.45 -11.82 -7.95
C THR A 510 20.10 -10.66 -8.68
N ALA A 511 20.24 -9.53 -7.99
CA ALA A 511 20.98 -8.34 -8.39
C ALA A 511 21.94 -7.96 -7.26
N GLU A 512 22.78 -6.94 -7.46
CA GLU A 512 23.83 -6.56 -6.50
C GLU A 512 23.28 -6.22 -5.10
N GLN A 513 22.14 -5.51 -5.06
CA GLN A 513 21.53 -5.01 -3.82
C GLN A 513 20.14 -5.60 -3.54
N PHE A 514 19.68 -6.53 -4.39
CA PHE A 514 18.31 -7.02 -4.33
C PHE A 514 18.24 -8.51 -4.67
N ALA A 515 17.49 -9.25 -3.87
CA ALA A 515 17.11 -10.62 -4.16
C ALA A 515 15.59 -10.73 -4.28
N TRP A 516 15.12 -11.64 -5.12
CA TRP A 516 13.71 -11.77 -5.46
C TRP A 516 13.27 -13.23 -5.58
N PHE A 517 12.01 -13.46 -5.27
CA PHE A 517 11.30 -14.64 -5.71
C PHE A 517 9.87 -14.28 -6.13
N MET A 518 9.51 -14.66 -7.36
CA MET A 518 8.13 -14.66 -7.84
C MET A 518 7.65 -16.10 -7.90
N GLY A 519 6.50 -16.37 -7.31
CA GLY A 519 5.81 -17.65 -7.42
C GLY A 519 4.31 -17.45 -7.67
N ALA A 520 3.73 -18.30 -8.48
CA ALA A 520 2.32 -18.25 -8.86
C ALA A 520 1.71 -19.66 -8.98
N ASP A 521 0.39 -19.72 -8.89
CA ASP A 521 -0.44 -20.87 -9.20
C ASP A 521 -1.45 -20.54 -10.32
N GLY A 522 -2.52 -21.32 -10.48
CA GLY A 522 -3.55 -21.10 -11.49
C GLY A 522 -4.39 -19.83 -11.36
N GLU A 523 -4.22 -19.04 -10.30
CA GLU A 523 -5.03 -17.84 -10.03
C GLU A 523 -4.24 -16.69 -9.39
N LYS A 524 -3.35 -16.99 -8.45
CA LYS A 524 -2.68 -16.02 -7.58
C LYS A 524 -1.18 -16.00 -7.83
N MET A 525 -0.58 -14.83 -7.64
CA MET A 525 0.86 -14.62 -7.68
C MET A 525 1.30 -13.89 -6.42
N MET A 526 2.46 -14.31 -5.90
CA MET A 526 3.15 -13.64 -4.82
C MET A 526 4.59 -13.33 -5.23
N ILE A 527 4.99 -12.08 -5.10
CA ILE A 527 6.34 -11.59 -5.39
C ILE A 527 6.90 -11.01 -4.10
N ILE A 528 8.09 -11.45 -3.71
CA ILE A 528 8.80 -10.93 -2.55
C ILE A 528 10.19 -10.49 -2.99
N SER A 529 10.63 -9.35 -2.47
CA SER A 529 12.01 -8.88 -2.54
C SER A 529 12.66 -8.79 -1.16
N GLN A 530 13.98 -8.78 -1.16
CA GLN A 530 14.79 -8.42 -0.01
C GLN A 530 15.93 -7.51 -0.46
N ASP A 531 16.05 -6.38 0.22
CA ASP A 531 17.06 -5.37 -0.01
C ASP A 531 18.31 -5.72 0.84
N GLY A 532 19.47 -5.76 0.19
CA GLY A 532 20.74 -6.11 0.83
C GLY A 532 21.78 -6.66 -0.15
N LYS A 533 23.04 -6.63 0.27
CA LYS A 533 24.16 -7.19 -0.50
C LYS A 533 24.32 -8.68 -0.25
N ASP A 534 24.94 -9.38 -1.21
CA ASP A 534 25.26 -10.81 -1.15
C ASP A 534 24.04 -11.73 -0.91
N LEU A 535 22.86 -11.26 -1.29
CA LEU A 535 21.61 -12.00 -1.22
C LEU A 535 21.36 -12.81 -2.50
N LEU A 536 20.74 -13.97 -2.37
CA LEU A 536 20.31 -14.81 -3.49
C LEU A 536 18.81 -15.07 -3.39
N GLY A 537 18.08 -14.86 -4.50
CA GLY A 537 16.63 -15.10 -4.54
C GLY A 537 16.23 -16.50 -4.10
N GLY A 538 16.99 -17.52 -4.50
CA GLY A 538 16.74 -18.91 -4.12
C GLY A 538 17.12 -19.25 -2.67
N ARG A 539 18.18 -18.64 -2.13
CA ARG A 539 18.70 -18.97 -0.79
C ARG A 539 17.94 -18.23 0.31
N ASP A 540 17.67 -16.95 0.09
CA ASP A 540 17.26 -16.01 1.14
C ASP A 540 15.77 -15.64 1.01
N VAL A 541 15.25 -15.49 -0.22
CA VAL A 541 13.89 -15.00 -0.45
C VAL A 541 12.88 -16.14 -0.67
N ALA A 542 13.22 -17.15 -1.45
CA ALA A 542 12.34 -18.31 -1.70
C ALA A 542 11.87 -19.03 -0.41
N PRO A 543 12.70 -19.18 0.65
CA PRO A 543 12.21 -19.72 1.93
C PRO A 543 11.19 -18.82 2.63
N ILE A 544 11.35 -17.49 2.57
CA ILE A 544 10.37 -16.53 3.12
C ILE A 544 9.05 -16.68 2.38
N TRP A 545 9.12 -16.72 1.04
CA TRP A 545 7.96 -16.98 0.18
C TRP A 545 7.27 -18.29 0.55
N ARG A 546 8.02 -19.37 0.69
CA ARG A 546 7.47 -20.69 1.06
C ARG A 546 6.76 -20.67 2.40
N LYS A 547 7.33 -19.99 3.39
CA LYS A 547 6.76 -19.88 4.74
C LYS A 547 5.39 -19.20 4.72
N ILE A 548 5.21 -18.20 3.87
CA ILE A 548 3.93 -17.52 3.67
C ILE A 548 2.98 -18.41 2.89
N ALA A 549 3.43 -18.97 1.75
CA ALA A 549 2.62 -19.84 0.90
C ALA A 549 2.05 -21.05 1.65
N LEU A 550 2.83 -21.68 2.55
CA LEU A 550 2.35 -22.80 3.38
C LEU A 550 1.10 -22.47 4.23
N LYS A 551 0.92 -21.18 4.58
CA LYS A 551 -0.20 -20.67 5.38
C LYS A 551 -1.32 -20.07 4.53
N THR A 552 -1.18 -20.09 3.21
CA THR A 552 -2.19 -19.67 2.26
C THR A 552 -2.66 -20.84 1.40
N ASP A 553 -3.61 -20.57 0.52
CA ASP A 553 -4.06 -21.43 -0.57
C ASP A 553 -3.15 -21.36 -1.82
N ILE A 554 -2.16 -20.47 -1.88
CA ILE A 554 -1.27 -20.33 -3.04
C ILE A 554 -0.58 -21.66 -3.35
N GLY A 555 -0.69 -22.11 -4.60
CA GLY A 555 -0.19 -23.39 -5.09
C GLY A 555 -1.21 -24.52 -5.04
N LYS A 556 -2.42 -24.29 -4.51
CA LYS A 556 -3.50 -25.29 -4.52
C LYS A 556 -4.35 -25.22 -5.78
N THR A 557 -4.41 -24.06 -6.45
CA THR A 557 -5.19 -23.89 -7.68
C THR A 557 -4.35 -24.34 -8.88
N PRO A 558 -4.75 -25.37 -9.64
CA PRO A 558 -3.99 -25.84 -10.79
C PRO A 558 -4.05 -24.85 -11.94
N PHE A 559 -3.04 -24.85 -12.80
CA PHE A 559 -3.05 -24.00 -14.01
C PHE A 559 -4.06 -24.56 -15.02
N VAL A 560 -5.15 -23.85 -15.26
CA VAL A 560 -6.17 -24.19 -16.28
C VAL A 560 -5.70 -23.74 -17.67
N ILE A 561 -4.53 -24.20 -18.09
CA ILE A 561 -4.03 -24.03 -19.46
C ILE A 561 -3.61 -25.42 -19.92
N SER A 562 -4.43 -26.01 -20.80
CA SER A 562 -4.11 -27.25 -21.48
C SER A 562 -3.99 -26.96 -22.98
N SER A 563 -2.80 -27.17 -23.53
CA SER A 563 -2.56 -27.01 -24.96
C SER A 563 -1.72 -28.16 -25.47
N THR A 564 -2.14 -28.80 -26.56
CA THR A 564 -1.21 -29.54 -27.42
C THR A 564 -0.35 -28.50 -28.12
N TYR A 565 0.95 -28.45 -27.84
CA TYR A 565 1.84 -27.56 -28.57
C TYR A 565 2.50 -28.33 -29.71
N ARG A 566 2.60 -27.69 -30.87
CA ARG A 566 3.40 -28.24 -31.98
C ARG A 566 4.86 -27.88 -31.78
N LYS A 567 5.75 -28.87 -31.96
CA LYS A 567 7.18 -28.58 -32.09
C LYS A 567 7.37 -27.86 -33.42
N LEU A 568 7.88 -26.64 -33.36
CA LEU A 568 8.14 -25.85 -34.56
C LEU A 568 9.57 -26.12 -35.02
N ASN A 569 9.77 -26.34 -36.32
CA ASN A 569 11.11 -26.37 -36.90
C ASN A 569 11.67 -24.96 -36.82
N VAL A 570 12.70 -24.78 -35.98
CA VAL A 570 13.34 -23.48 -35.81
C VAL A 570 14.12 -23.18 -37.09
N ILE A 571 13.54 -22.35 -37.97
CA ILE A 571 14.25 -21.88 -39.16
C ILE A 571 15.27 -20.85 -38.69
N ARG A 572 16.55 -21.23 -38.81
CA ARG A 572 17.77 -20.42 -38.77
C ARG A 572 17.83 -19.37 -37.67
N ASN A 573 18.55 -19.70 -36.61
CA ASN A 573 19.53 -18.78 -36.04
C ASN A 573 20.76 -19.63 -35.74
N ASP A 574 21.79 -19.46 -36.56
CA ASP A 574 23.15 -19.93 -36.28
C ASP A 574 23.57 -19.29 -34.94
N PRO A 575 23.53 -20.04 -33.83
CA PRO A 575 23.82 -19.48 -32.53
C PRO A 575 25.35 -19.35 -32.32
N MET A 576 26.17 -19.93 -33.21
CA MET A 576 27.62 -19.85 -33.20
C MET A 576 28.12 -18.50 -33.73
N LYS A 577 27.38 -17.85 -34.62
CA LYS A 577 27.69 -16.50 -35.15
C LYS A 577 27.99 -15.45 -34.05
N TYR A 578 27.43 -15.60 -32.86
CA TYR A 578 27.59 -14.65 -31.76
C TYR A 578 28.77 -14.96 -30.83
N ILE A 579 29.51 -16.03 -31.10
CA ILE A 579 30.74 -16.34 -30.38
C ILE A 579 31.86 -15.47 -30.93
N ASP A 580 32.59 -14.82 -30.03
CA ASP A 580 33.81 -14.09 -30.37
C ASP A 580 35.01 -15.05 -30.35
N TYR A 581 35.29 -15.62 -31.52
CA TYR A 581 36.38 -16.61 -31.69
C TYR A 581 37.77 -16.01 -31.48
N GLU A 582 37.96 -14.72 -31.80
CA GLU A 582 39.19 -13.98 -31.51
C GLU A 582 39.38 -13.80 -30.00
N TYR A 583 38.30 -13.50 -29.27
CA TYR A 583 38.35 -13.45 -27.81
C TYR A 583 38.70 -14.82 -27.21
N LEU A 584 38.09 -15.91 -27.68
CA LEU A 584 38.45 -17.27 -27.24
C LEU A 584 39.91 -17.60 -27.51
N TYR A 585 40.42 -17.26 -28.70
CA TYR A 585 41.83 -17.42 -29.05
C TYR A 585 42.76 -16.66 -28.10
N ASN A 586 42.45 -15.39 -27.82
CA ASN A 586 43.24 -14.58 -26.89
C ASN A 586 43.20 -15.15 -25.46
N MET A 587 42.05 -15.63 -25.00
CA MET A 587 41.95 -16.30 -23.69
C MET A 587 42.87 -17.52 -23.59
N ILE A 588 42.97 -18.31 -24.67
CA ILE A 588 43.87 -19.48 -24.75
C ILE A 588 45.33 -19.03 -24.72
N LYS A 589 45.69 -18.01 -25.51
CA LYS A 589 47.06 -17.46 -25.53
C LYS A 589 47.49 -16.88 -24.20
N GLU A 590 46.59 -16.23 -23.49
CA GLU A 590 46.83 -15.64 -22.17
C GLU A 590 46.77 -16.69 -21.05
N GLY A 591 46.41 -17.94 -21.35
CA GLY A 591 46.29 -19.03 -20.36
C GLY A 591 45.09 -18.88 -19.41
N THR A 592 44.12 -18.02 -19.74
CA THR A 592 42.89 -17.83 -18.95
C THR A 592 41.80 -18.85 -19.29
N LEU A 593 41.96 -19.59 -20.39
CA LEU A 593 41.20 -20.78 -20.77
C LEU A 593 42.16 -21.80 -21.38
N THR A 594 42.22 -23.00 -20.83
CA THR A 594 43.06 -24.07 -21.39
C THR A 594 42.38 -24.75 -22.59
N ILE A 595 43.17 -25.35 -23.49
CA ILE A 595 42.62 -26.09 -24.63
C ILE A 595 41.87 -27.34 -24.13
N GLU A 596 42.32 -27.94 -23.04
CA GLU A 596 41.66 -29.06 -22.36
C GLU A 596 40.27 -28.68 -21.83
N GLU A 597 40.15 -27.51 -21.19
CA GLU A 597 38.86 -26.99 -20.73
C GLU A 597 37.93 -26.72 -21.91
N LEU A 598 38.43 -26.07 -22.97
CA LEU A 598 37.64 -25.82 -24.17
C LEU A 598 37.19 -27.13 -24.84
N ALA A 599 38.08 -28.11 -24.99
CA ALA A 599 37.73 -29.43 -25.49
C ALA A 599 36.68 -30.12 -24.61
N GLY A 600 36.79 -30.01 -23.29
CA GLY A 600 35.80 -30.53 -22.34
C GLY A 600 34.42 -29.90 -22.55
N ILE A 601 34.36 -28.60 -22.82
CA ILE A 601 33.12 -27.88 -23.13
C ILE A 601 32.55 -28.34 -24.49
N LEU A 602 33.38 -28.44 -25.52
CA LEU A 602 32.97 -28.81 -26.88
C LEU A 602 32.47 -30.24 -27.00
N LYS A 603 32.86 -31.16 -26.11
CA LYS A 603 32.29 -32.53 -26.04
C LYS A 603 30.78 -32.56 -25.81
N THR A 604 30.19 -31.48 -25.36
CA THR A 604 28.74 -31.36 -25.17
C THR A 604 27.98 -31.02 -26.45
N PHE A 605 28.69 -30.64 -27.52
CA PHE A 605 28.09 -30.18 -28.77
C PHE A 605 27.60 -31.38 -29.58
N ASP A 606 26.51 -31.20 -30.32
CA ASP A 606 26.20 -32.10 -31.42
C ASP A 606 27.20 -31.94 -32.57
N GLU A 607 27.25 -32.94 -33.46
CA GLU A 607 28.22 -33.04 -34.53
C GLU A 607 28.20 -31.81 -35.46
N ASP A 608 27.00 -31.36 -35.85
CA ASP A 608 26.82 -30.17 -36.69
C ASP A 608 27.38 -28.92 -36.02
N SER A 609 27.01 -28.68 -34.75
CA SER A 609 27.51 -27.54 -33.96
C SER A 609 29.03 -27.59 -33.78
N LEU A 610 29.58 -28.79 -33.56
CA LEU A 610 31.02 -28.96 -33.39
C LEU A 610 31.78 -28.66 -34.69
N LEU A 611 31.32 -29.18 -35.82
CA LEU A 611 31.91 -28.93 -37.13
C LEU A 611 31.86 -27.44 -37.47
N GLU A 612 30.75 -26.78 -37.19
CA GLU A 612 30.59 -25.33 -37.38
C GLU A 612 31.57 -24.55 -36.50
N PHE A 613 31.65 -24.88 -35.19
CA PHE A 613 32.58 -24.25 -34.27
C PHE A 613 34.04 -24.39 -34.72
N LEU A 614 34.46 -25.61 -35.10
CA LEU A 614 35.82 -25.86 -35.56
C LEU A 614 36.11 -25.17 -36.88
N SER A 615 35.12 -25.09 -37.79
CA SER A 615 35.26 -24.35 -39.05
C SER A 615 35.53 -22.87 -38.80
N TYR A 616 34.81 -22.24 -37.86
CA TYR A 616 35.06 -20.86 -37.48
C TYR A 616 36.39 -20.68 -36.73
N MET A 617 36.70 -21.54 -35.75
CA MET A 617 38.00 -21.49 -35.06
C MET A 617 39.18 -21.66 -36.02
N ASN A 618 39.03 -22.43 -37.10
CA ASN A 618 40.07 -22.60 -38.11
C ASN A 618 40.40 -21.29 -38.83
N THR A 619 39.43 -20.38 -38.95
CA THR A 619 39.67 -19.05 -39.54
C THR A 619 40.52 -18.14 -38.65
N VAL A 620 40.57 -18.43 -37.33
CA VAL A 620 41.34 -17.66 -36.33
C VAL A 620 42.68 -18.34 -36.02
N SER A 621 42.67 -19.66 -35.78
CA SER A 621 43.86 -20.45 -35.47
C SER A 621 43.72 -21.91 -35.92
N GLN A 622 44.46 -22.26 -36.99
CA GLN A 622 44.54 -23.62 -37.48
C GLN A 622 45.18 -24.58 -36.46
N GLU A 623 46.21 -24.12 -35.74
CA GLU A 623 46.93 -24.92 -34.74
C GLU A 623 46.01 -25.37 -33.59
N ILE A 624 45.25 -24.43 -33.01
CA ILE A 624 44.29 -24.73 -31.95
C ILE A 624 43.19 -25.64 -32.48
N THR A 625 42.71 -25.40 -33.70
CA THR A 625 41.65 -26.23 -34.31
C THR A 625 42.10 -27.68 -34.50
N ILE A 626 43.31 -27.91 -35.02
CA ILE A 626 43.87 -29.27 -35.16
C ILE A 626 44.01 -29.94 -33.79
N THR A 627 44.46 -29.19 -32.79
CA THR A 627 44.62 -29.71 -31.42
C THR A 627 43.26 -30.12 -30.83
N LEU A 628 42.25 -29.25 -30.94
CA LEU A 628 40.89 -29.54 -30.50
C LEU A 628 40.29 -30.74 -31.24
N TRP A 629 40.46 -30.82 -32.56
CA TRP A 629 40.00 -31.95 -33.38
C TRP A 629 40.55 -33.29 -32.88
N ASN A 630 41.87 -33.36 -32.67
CA ASN A 630 42.52 -34.56 -32.15
C ASN A 630 42.02 -34.95 -30.75
N MET A 631 41.81 -33.96 -29.86
CA MET A 631 41.33 -34.19 -28.50
C MET A 631 39.86 -34.63 -28.42
N LEU A 632 39.07 -34.27 -29.42
CA LEU A 632 37.65 -34.61 -29.52
C LEU A 632 37.40 -35.96 -30.22
N GLY A 633 38.46 -36.68 -30.58
CA GLY A 633 38.38 -38.01 -31.17
C GLY A 633 38.25 -38.01 -32.70
N GLY A 634 38.62 -36.90 -33.35
CA GLY A 634 38.70 -36.80 -34.80
C GLY A 634 39.87 -37.61 -35.35
N GLY A 635 39.60 -38.85 -35.76
CA GLY A 635 40.46 -39.68 -36.59
C GLY A 635 40.04 -39.65 -38.04
#